data_AF-A0A7V4PAZ1-F1
#
_entry.id   AF-A0A7V4PAZ1-F1
#
_cell.length_a   1.000
_cell.length_b   1.000
_cell.length_c   1.000
_cell.angle_alpha   90.00
_cell.angle_beta   90.00
_cell.angle_gamma   90.00
#
_symmetry.space_group_name_H-M   'P 1'
#
loop_
_entity.id
_entity.type
_entity.pdbx_description
1 polymer ?
#
loop_
_entity_poly.entity_id
_entity_poly.type
_entity_poly.pdbx_seq_one_letter_code
_entity_poly.pdbx_strand_id
1 'polypeptide(L)'
;MSDLFLQPLAEVTAGVRARLGRLRRQLAAWIVADGAAALLWSALGLAAADLALDWFFRMDRPQRAVLLALMLAALAWVALRRLVRPLAARLSDEALLLRIEARHPELHESLISAVELARLDEPERRGLSPSLVRQTVVAGSQAAAAIDFGDILSSRCFRRNLWLTAGGAALVALMAYGVTASEPLAIWFNRNVLLGERRWPQQTYLAIDRVDARGVLILPRGDDATLAVLVNPESRLVPAAVYLDFRGGRRPALLLDKAAERRFETTLSGVIEPFEFRARGGDDVTEWVRVELVEQPAVVDLQLVVTPPAYTGLPPQPLAPGEGPYAVLTGSRLALDAAANKPLVRAELDAAGRRLPLALGDPQHFAGEIAAGELVPGQYTIHLGDTLGLVNRRPTVFGLRQRTDREPKVRVRLSGISSLVVPAARIPYNLRLADDYGLAAARLRYRGRPEDTSQPPREGTLDLASLLGLGQPPGLAQPPGEKPPAEPAAGSASAASPPLELAHDDALELGPLGLAPATSLTLVWEATDNDDVSGPHTGRSPELLLRVVTEEELRTDLLRREKEQRQEFERLIKNQEDLLTDTRALQAALAAQPPPPEPKEQLLQYQRRQKNVGAGVGAIAERLAAIVLEVQNNRLEPPGGRLQTRLRSEIVAPLRQVADDLVPRAAESLGAARQAAAGPARSTALADAIEHQTAALAQMKQILERLVKSEGFQEAVNLLYEIQKAQTDVHEQTNKARQERIQRILEGAAPAGPAGAGGGPAGPKK
;
A
#
# COMPACT_ATOMS: atom_id res chain seq x y z
N MET A 1 -139.65 -3.55 -28.95
CA MET A 1 -139.18 -2.17 -28.73
C MET A 1 -138.82 -2.09 -27.25
N SER A 2 -137.57 -2.08 -26.80
CA SER A 2 -136.34 -1.58 -27.42
C SER A 2 -135.18 -2.31 -26.74
N ASP A 3 -134.43 -3.11 -27.51
CA ASP A 3 -133.03 -3.40 -27.20
C ASP A 3 -132.26 -2.09 -27.34
N LEU A 4 -132.34 -1.24 -26.31
CA LEU A 4 -131.44 -0.12 -26.13
C LEU A 4 -130.19 -0.70 -25.50
N PHE A 5 -129.13 -0.78 -26.30
CA PHE A 5 -127.75 -1.08 -25.91
C PHE A 5 -127.44 -0.57 -24.49
N LEU A 6 -127.59 -1.45 -23.50
CA LEU A 6 -127.25 -1.15 -22.12
C LEU A 6 -125.73 -1.16 -22.04
N GLN A 7 -125.13 0.02 -21.85
CA GLN A 7 -123.68 0.13 -21.63
C GLN A 7 -123.24 -0.81 -20.50
N PRO A 8 -122.11 -1.52 -20.66
CA PRO A 8 -121.54 -2.35 -19.60
C PRO A 8 -121.20 -1.49 -18.37
N LEU A 9 -121.43 -2.01 -17.16
CA LEU A 9 -121.18 -1.30 -15.88
C LEU A 9 -119.72 -0.85 -15.73
N ALA A 10 -118.80 -1.50 -16.46
CA ALA A 10 -117.40 -1.11 -16.56
C ALA A 10 -117.20 0.25 -17.28
N GLU A 11 -118.03 0.60 -18.28
CA GLU A 11 -117.98 1.89 -18.96
C GLU A 11 -118.49 3.03 -18.05
N VAL A 12 -119.55 2.77 -17.27
CA VAL A 12 -120.12 3.74 -16.32
C VAL A 12 -119.10 4.13 -15.24
N THR A 13 -118.27 3.17 -14.79
CA THR A 13 -117.21 3.42 -13.79
C THR A 13 -115.84 3.79 -14.39
N ALA A 14 -115.70 3.82 -15.72
CA ALA A 14 -114.45 4.17 -16.39
C ALA A 14 -113.99 5.61 -16.06
N GLY A 15 -114.94 6.56 -15.95
CA GLY A 15 -114.66 7.93 -15.55
C GLY A 15 -114.09 8.04 -14.13
N VAL A 16 -114.61 7.23 -13.19
CA VAL A 16 -114.12 7.15 -11.80
C VAL A 16 -112.72 6.53 -11.76
N ARG A 17 -112.48 5.43 -12.50
CA ARG A 17 -111.15 4.78 -12.62
C ARG A 17 -110.10 5.71 -13.24
N ALA A 18 -110.48 6.51 -14.25
CA ALA A 18 -109.58 7.49 -14.86
C ALA A 18 -109.24 8.65 -13.90
N ARG A 19 -110.18 9.10 -13.06
CA ARG A 19 -109.93 10.07 -11.98
C ARG A 19 -109.02 9.49 -10.88
N LEU A 20 -109.22 8.24 -10.46
CA LEU A 20 -108.31 7.53 -9.55
C LEU A 20 -106.89 7.39 -10.12
N GLY A 21 -106.76 7.08 -11.42
CA GLY A 21 -105.48 7.05 -12.12
C GLY A 21 -104.78 8.41 -12.18
N ARG A 22 -105.53 9.52 -12.26
CA ARG A 22 -105.00 10.89 -12.12
C ARG A 22 -104.53 11.16 -10.69
N LEU A 23 -105.33 10.80 -9.69
CA LEU A 23 -104.98 10.94 -8.27
C LEU A 23 -103.70 10.16 -7.91
N ARG A 24 -103.55 8.93 -8.41
CA ARG A 24 -102.32 8.13 -8.25
C ARG A 24 -101.09 8.84 -8.84
N ARG A 25 -101.20 9.41 -10.04
CA ARG A 25 -100.11 10.17 -10.67
C ARG A 25 -99.74 11.42 -9.86
N GLN A 26 -100.73 12.12 -9.32
CA GLN A 26 -100.50 13.28 -8.45
C GLN A 26 -99.84 12.88 -7.11
N LEU A 27 -100.26 11.77 -6.50
CA LEU A 27 -99.66 11.23 -5.29
C LEU A 27 -98.21 10.75 -5.53
N ALA A 28 -97.96 10.08 -6.65
CA ALA A 28 -96.61 9.69 -7.05
C ALA A 28 -95.71 10.92 -7.27
N ALA A 29 -96.20 11.97 -7.93
CA ALA A 29 -95.46 13.24 -8.08
C ALA A 29 -95.14 13.89 -6.73
N TRP A 30 -96.03 13.76 -5.75
CA TRP A 30 -95.83 14.21 -4.38
C TRP A 30 -94.71 13.47 -3.65
N ILE A 31 -94.72 12.13 -3.75
CA ILE A 31 -93.69 11.26 -3.17
C ILE A 31 -92.34 11.54 -3.84
N VAL A 32 -92.32 11.76 -5.15
CA VAL A 32 -91.11 12.15 -5.89
C VAL A 32 -90.59 13.51 -5.40
N ALA A 33 -91.45 14.51 -5.23
CA ALA A 33 -91.04 15.83 -4.74
C ALA A 33 -90.50 15.78 -3.29
N ASP A 34 -91.17 15.07 -2.38
CA ASP A 34 -90.71 14.89 -0.99
C ASP A 34 -89.39 14.10 -0.93
N GLY A 35 -89.32 12.98 -1.66
CA GLY A 35 -88.13 12.13 -1.74
C GLY A 35 -86.94 12.86 -2.36
N ALA A 36 -87.15 13.61 -3.44
CA ALA A 36 -86.11 14.41 -4.09
C ALA A 36 -85.61 15.54 -3.17
N ALA A 37 -86.50 16.21 -2.44
CA ALA A 37 -86.11 17.25 -1.49
C ALA A 37 -85.23 16.65 -0.39
N ALA A 38 -85.67 15.56 0.24
CA ALA A 38 -84.93 14.89 1.28
C ALA A 38 -83.56 14.41 0.80
N LEU A 39 -83.47 13.87 -0.42
CA LEU A 39 -82.22 13.39 -1.01
C LEU A 39 -81.25 14.53 -1.32
N LEU A 40 -81.72 15.62 -1.94
CA LEU A 40 -80.90 16.78 -2.29
C LEU A 40 -80.32 17.46 -1.03
N TRP A 41 -81.14 17.73 -0.03
CA TRP A 41 -80.69 18.37 1.21
C TRP A 41 -79.77 17.48 2.04
N SER A 42 -79.99 16.16 2.01
CA SER A 42 -79.09 15.19 2.65
C SER A 42 -77.74 15.13 1.92
N ALA A 43 -77.73 15.16 0.59
CA ALA A 43 -76.49 15.19 -0.22
C ALA A 43 -75.69 16.47 0.03
N LEU A 44 -76.36 17.62 0.04
CA LEU A 44 -75.75 18.92 0.35
C LEU A 44 -75.17 18.96 1.77
N GLY A 45 -75.91 18.45 2.76
CA GLY A 45 -75.44 18.37 4.15
C GLY A 45 -74.22 17.47 4.33
N LEU A 46 -74.22 16.29 3.69
CA LEU A 46 -73.08 15.37 3.72
C LEU A 46 -71.86 15.96 2.99
N ALA A 47 -72.05 16.63 1.85
CA ALA A 47 -70.96 17.29 1.12
C ALA A 47 -70.33 18.43 1.94
N ALA A 48 -71.14 19.23 2.63
CA ALA A 48 -70.65 20.28 3.52
C ALA A 48 -69.87 19.72 4.71
N ALA A 49 -70.35 18.62 5.31
CA ALA A 49 -69.65 17.93 6.40
C ALA A 49 -68.30 17.34 5.93
N ASP A 50 -68.27 16.73 4.75
CA ASP A 50 -67.06 16.18 4.14
C ASP A 50 -66.03 17.27 3.82
N LEU A 51 -66.47 18.42 3.28
CA LEU A 51 -65.60 19.58 3.04
C LEU A 51 -64.98 20.09 4.35
N ALA A 52 -65.77 20.22 5.42
CA ALA A 52 -65.27 20.64 6.72
C ALA A 52 -64.28 19.60 7.29
N LEU A 53 -64.60 18.31 7.16
CA LEU A 53 -63.75 17.24 7.65
C LEU A 53 -62.40 17.18 6.92
N ASP A 54 -62.34 17.28 5.59
CA ASP A 54 -61.04 17.29 4.85
C ASP A 54 -60.24 18.58 5.08
N TRP A 55 -60.90 19.69 5.40
CA TRP A 55 -60.20 20.93 5.79
C TRP A 55 -59.53 20.82 7.16
N PHE A 56 -60.24 20.29 8.16
CA PHE A 56 -59.72 20.19 9.54
C PHE A 56 -58.83 18.97 9.75
N PHE A 57 -59.13 17.85 9.09
CA PHE A 57 -58.41 16.60 9.21
C PHE A 57 -57.75 16.28 7.87
N ARG A 58 -56.42 16.24 7.86
CA ARG A 58 -55.62 15.87 6.66
C ARG A 58 -55.79 14.38 6.38
N MET A 59 -56.91 13.99 5.79
CA MET A 59 -57.27 12.60 5.52
C MET A 59 -56.45 12.05 4.36
N ASP A 60 -55.93 10.82 4.54
CA ASP A 60 -55.27 10.09 3.47
C ASP A 60 -56.30 9.57 2.44
N ARG A 61 -55.82 9.03 1.33
CA ARG A 61 -56.70 8.50 0.25
C ARG A 61 -57.67 7.40 0.74
N PRO A 62 -57.27 6.39 1.54
CA PRO A 62 -58.21 5.36 1.99
C PRO A 62 -59.27 5.90 2.96
N GLN A 63 -58.93 6.83 3.86
CA GLN A 63 -59.91 7.46 4.75
C GLN A 63 -61.00 8.20 3.96
N ARG A 64 -60.60 8.96 2.94
CA ARG A 64 -61.52 9.66 2.03
C ARG A 64 -62.41 8.69 1.25
N ALA A 65 -61.85 7.58 0.75
CA ALA A 65 -62.62 6.55 0.05
C ALA A 65 -63.68 5.87 0.95
N VAL A 66 -63.33 5.59 2.22
CA VAL A 66 -64.28 5.07 3.22
C VAL A 66 -65.39 6.08 3.51
N LEU A 67 -65.05 7.35 3.71
CA LEU A 67 -66.02 8.42 3.96
C LEU A 67 -66.99 8.58 2.78
N LEU A 68 -66.48 8.58 1.54
CA LEU A 68 -67.29 8.62 0.33
C LEU A 68 -68.25 7.41 0.25
N ALA A 69 -67.77 6.20 0.56
CA ALA A 69 -68.61 5.00 0.58
C ALA A 69 -69.73 5.09 1.63
N LEU A 70 -69.42 5.61 2.83
CA LEU A 70 -70.42 5.86 3.88
C LEU A 70 -71.45 6.91 3.46
N MET A 71 -71.02 7.99 2.79
CA MET A 71 -71.93 9.01 2.25
C MET A 71 -72.86 8.43 1.18
N LEU A 72 -72.34 7.64 0.24
CA LEU A 72 -73.14 6.97 -0.79
C LEU A 72 -74.14 5.99 -0.18
N ALA A 73 -73.74 5.23 0.85
CA ALA A 73 -74.63 4.33 1.57
C ALA A 73 -75.75 5.08 2.31
N ALA A 74 -75.43 6.21 2.96
CA ALA A 74 -76.41 7.07 3.61
C ALA A 74 -77.42 7.64 2.60
N LEU A 75 -76.96 8.12 1.44
CA LEU A 75 -77.82 8.61 0.37
C LEU A 75 -78.69 7.49 -0.23
N ALA A 76 -78.13 6.31 -0.45
CA ALA A 76 -78.87 5.14 -0.91
C ALA A 76 -79.97 4.74 0.09
N TRP A 77 -79.68 4.79 1.40
CA TRP A 77 -80.68 4.53 2.44
C TRP A 77 -81.80 5.57 2.45
N VAL A 78 -81.47 6.87 2.33
CA VAL A 78 -82.48 7.94 2.22
C VAL A 78 -83.33 7.74 0.97
N ALA A 79 -82.73 7.50 -0.19
CA ALA A 79 -83.44 7.24 -1.44
C ALA A 79 -84.36 6.01 -1.32
N LEU A 80 -83.87 4.91 -0.73
CA LEU A 80 -84.65 3.70 -0.53
C LEU A 80 -85.85 3.95 0.39
N ARG A 81 -85.66 4.67 1.50
CA ARG A 81 -86.71 4.91 2.51
C ARG A 81 -87.73 5.96 2.09
N ARG A 82 -87.31 7.03 1.41
CA ARG A 82 -88.14 8.21 1.09
C ARG A 82 -88.68 8.25 -0.33
N LEU A 83 -88.04 7.56 -1.29
CA LEU A 83 -88.44 7.57 -2.69
C LEU A 83 -88.85 6.18 -3.18
N VAL A 84 -87.95 5.19 -3.11
CA VAL A 84 -88.16 3.87 -3.75
C VAL A 84 -89.23 3.04 -3.05
N ARG A 85 -89.13 2.82 -1.72
CA ARG A 85 -90.13 2.06 -0.95
C ARG A 85 -91.55 2.64 -1.06
N PRO A 86 -91.80 3.95 -0.93
CA PRO A 86 -93.15 4.50 -1.04
C PRO A 86 -93.70 4.47 -2.48
N LEU A 87 -92.85 4.61 -3.52
CA LEU A 87 -93.29 4.46 -4.92
C LEU A 87 -93.58 2.99 -5.28
N ALA A 88 -92.87 2.03 -4.68
CA ALA A 88 -93.07 0.60 -4.92
C ALA A 88 -94.30 0.03 -4.18
N ALA A 89 -94.86 0.75 -3.21
CA ALA A 89 -96.06 0.33 -2.48
C ALA A 89 -97.29 0.35 -3.40
N ARG A 90 -97.97 -0.79 -3.54
CA ARG A 90 -99.22 -0.88 -4.31
C ARG A 90 -100.38 -0.28 -3.49
N LEU A 91 -100.84 0.92 -3.84
CA LEU A 91 -102.06 1.49 -3.27
C LEU A 91 -103.30 0.84 -3.91
N SER A 92 -104.07 0.11 -3.12
CA SER A 92 -105.34 -0.48 -3.57
C SER A 92 -106.36 0.62 -3.91
N ASP A 93 -107.23 0.37 -4.88
CA ASP A 93 -108.27 1.33 -5.27
C ASP A 93 -109.25 1.57 -4.11
N GLU A 94 -109.54 0.52 -3.33
CA GLU A 94 -110.43 0.57 -2.17
C GLU A 94 -109.89 1.52 -1.09
N ALA A 95 -108.57 1.49 -0.81
CA ALA A 95 -107.96 2.37 0.19
C ALA A 95 -108.03 3.85 -0.22
N LEU A 96 -107.89 4.14 -1.53
CA LEU A 96 -108.05 5.50 -2.05
C LEU A 96 -109.51 5.96 -1.97
N LEU A 97 -110.47 5.09 -2.30
CA LEU A 97 -111.89 5.37 -2.24
C LEU A 97 -112.38 5.62 -0.81
N LEU A 98 -111.97 4.77 0.14
CA LEU A 98 -112.23 4.98 1.58
C LEU A 98 -111.67 6.32 2.07
N ARG A 99 -110.49 6.72 1.59
CA ARG A 99 -109.89 8.01 1.97
C ARG A 99 -110.63 9.21 1.35
N ILE A 100 -111.18 9.05 0.14
CA ILE A 100 -112.06 10.04 -0.51
C ILE A 100 -113.36 10.20 0.28
N GLU A 101 -114.05 9.11 0.62
CA GLU A 101 -115.30 9.15 1.38
C GLU A 101 -115.10 9.66 2.81
N ALA A 102 -113.99 9.32 3.47
CA ALA A 102 -113.66 9.87 4.79
C ALA A 102 -113.49 11.41 4.77
N ARG A 103 -113.17 12.00 3.60
CA ARG A 103 -113.06 13.46 3.44
C ARG A 103 -114.39 14.10 3.00
N HIS A 104 -115.26 13.35 2.35
CA HIS A 104 -116.58 13.77 1.88
C HIS A 104 -117.69 12.85 2.45
N PRO A 105 -118.13 13.05 3.71
CA PRO A 105 -119.13 12.21 4.36
C PRO A 105 -120.48 12.15 3.62
N GLU A 106 -120.75 13.14 2.77
CA GLU A 106 -121.95 13.25 1.92
C GLU A 106 -122.14 12.04 0.97
N LEU A 107 -121.08 11.29 0.68
CA LEU A 107 -121.12 10.12 -0.21
C LEU A 107 -121.74 8.85 0.42
N HIS A 108 -121.83 8.73 1.75
CA HIS A 108 -122.48 7.61 2.46
C HIS A 108 -122.14 6.21 1.88
N GLU A 109 -120.86 5.89 1.66
CA GLU A 109 -120.37 4.61 1.10
C GLU A 109 -120.85 4.29 -0.33
N SER A 110 -121.48 5.24 -1.03
CA SER A 110 -122.02 5.03 -2.38
C SER A 110 -120.93 4.90 -3.45
N LEU A 111 -119.75 5.52 -3.24
CA LEU A 111 -118.66 5.54 -4.22
C LEU A 111 -117.84 4.24 -4.14
N ILE A 112 -117.52 3.78 -2.94
CA ILE A 112 -116.86 2.48 -2.74
C ILE A 112 -117.76 1.33 -3.20
N SER A 113 -119.03 1.33 -2.76
CA SER A 113 -120.00 0.31 -3.15
C SER A 113 -120.22 0.26 -4.66
N ALA A 114 -120.28 1.41 -5.34
CA ALA A 114 -120.39 1.46 -6.80
C ALA A 114 -119.18 0.84 -7.51
N VAL A 115 -117.95 1.05 -7.02
CA VAL A 115 -116.75 0.46 -7.63
C VAL A 115 -116.61 -1.02 -7.31
N GLU A 116 -116.95 -1.46 -6.09
CA GLU A 116 -116.95 -2.89 -5.71
C GLU A 116 -118.01 -3.67 -6.49
N LEU A 117 -119.24 -3.16 -6.57
CA LEU A 117 -120.33 -3.79 -7.33
C LEU A 117 -120.06 -3.81 -8.83
N ALA A 118 -119.38 -2.79 -9.39
CA ALA A 118 -118.99 -2.77 -10.80
C ALA A 118 -117.85 -3.73 -11.17
N ARG A 119 -117.20 -4.36 -10.18
CA ARG A 119 -116.20 -5.42 -10.38
C ARG A 119 -116.78 -6.82 -10.26
N LEU A 120 -118.05 -6.96 -9.88
CA LEU A 120 -118.69 -8.26 -9.76
C LEU A 120 -119.10 -8.77 -11.13
N ASP A 121 -118.49 -9.87 -11.55
CA ASP A 121 -118.95 -10.65 -12.69
C ASP A 121 -120.23 -11.42 -12.30
N GLU A 122 -121.29 -11.27 -13.10
CA GLU A 122 -122.59 -11.94 -12.94
C GLU A 122 -123.27 -11.74 -11.55
N PRO A 123 -123.87 -10.57 -11.27
CA PRO A 123 -124.52 -10.27 -9.98
C PRO A 123 -125.66 -11.25 -9.62
N GLU A 124 -126.31 -11.84 -10.62
CA GLU A 124 -127.40 -12.80 -10.46
C GLU A 124 -127.00 -14.04 -9.66
N ARG A 125 -125.76 -14.53 -9.85
CA ARG A 125 -125.25 -15.72 -9.13
C ARG A 125 -125.07 -15.50 -7.63
N ARG A 126 -125.08 -14.25 -7.17
CA ARG A 126 -124.94 -13.88 -5.75
C ARG A 126 -126.26 -13.46 -5.10
N GLY A 127 -127.39 -13.68 -5.77
CA GLY A 127 -128.72 -13.32 -5.26
C GLY A 127 -129.01 -11.82 -5.26
N LEU A 128 -128.25 -11.04 -6.02
CA LEU A 128 -128.38 -9.59 -6.11
C LEU A 128 -129.28 -9.21 -7.29
N SER A 129 -130.16 -8.23 -7.11
CA SER A 129 -131.01 -7.70 -8.18
C SER A 129 -130.18 -6.90 -9.21
N PRO A 130 -130.19 -7.27 -10.52
CA PRO A 130 -129.42 -6.57 -11.55
C PRO A 130 -129.79 -5.09 -11.71
N SER A 131 -131.06 -4.75 -11.50
CA SER A 131 -131.53 -3.36 -11.59
C SER A 131 -131.07 -2.51 -10.41
N LEU A 132 -131.08 -3.06 -9.18
CA LEU A 132 -130.55 -2.37 -8.00
C LEU A 132 -129.03 -2.17 -8.10
N VAL A 133 -128.28 -3.21 -8.51
CA VAL A 133 -126.83 -3.09 -8.72
C VAL A 133 -126.51 -2.00 -9.73
N ARG A 134 -127.21 -1.98 -10.88
CA ARG A 134 -127.02 -0.93 -11.90
C ARG A 134 -127.37 0.45 -11.36
N GLN A 135 -128.47 0.60 -10.63
CA GLN A 135 -128.87 1.89 -10.07
C GLN A 135 -127.89 2.40 -9.02
N THR A 136 -127.34 1.52 -8.17
CA THR A 136 -126.28 1.86 -7.21
C THR A 136 -124.98 2.28 -7.91
N VAL A 137 -124.58 1.56 -8.97
CA VAL A 137 -123.39 1.92 -9.77
C VAL A 137 -123.57 3.28 -10.45
N VAL A 138 -124.75 3.53 -11.05
CA VAL A 138 -125.05 4.81 -11.71
C VAL A 138 -125.12 5.94 -10.69
N ALA A 139 -125.85 5.77 -9.58
CA ALA A 139 -125.97 6.78 -8.53
C ALA A 139 -124.60 7.11 -7.89
N GLY A 140 -123.80 6.10 -7.57
CA GLY A 140 -122.44 6.31 -7.05
C GLY A 140 -121.52 6.99 -8.06
N SER A 141 -121.64 6.69 -9.36
CA SER A 141 -120.87 7.37 -10.42
C SER A 141 -121.27 8.84 -10.62
N GLN A 142 -122.57 9.18 -10.46
CA GLN A 142 -123.08 10.54 -10.53
C GLN A 142 -122.65 11.35 -9.30
N ALA A 143 -122.72 10.75 -8.11
CA ALA A 143 -122.19 11.35 -6.88
C ALA A 143 -120.67 11.59 -6.97
N ALA A 144 -119.93 10.65 -7.58
CA ALA A 144 -118.50 10.82 -7.89
C ALA A 144 -118.22 11.99 -8.85
N ALA A 145 -119.12 12.26 -9.78
CA ALA A 145 -118.93 13.29 -10.80
C ALA A 145 -118.94 14.70 -10.19
N ALA A 146 -119.71 14.91 -9.12
CA ALA A 146 -119.88 16.17 -8.41
C ALA A 146 -118.70 16.55 -7.49
N ILE A 147 -117.78 15.61 -7.22
CA ILE A 147 -116.67 15.80 -6.27
C ILE A 147 -115.33 15.79 -7.02
N ASP A 148 -114.42 16.67 -6.60
CA ASP A 148 -113.02 16.65 -7.04
C ASP A 148 -112.19 15.73 -6.14
N PHE A 149 -111.66 14.64 -6.71
CA PHE A 149 -110.82 13.70 -5.97
C PHE A 149 -109.47 14.33 -5.53
N GLY A 150 -109.10 15.47 -6.11
CA GLY A 150 -107.88 16.21 -5.80
C GLY A 150 -107.88 16.91 -4.43
N ASP A 151 -109.04 17.18 -3.82
CA ASP A 151 -109.17 17.94 -2.57
C ASP A 151 -108.55 17.25 -1.33
N ILE A 152 -108.20 15.97 -1.46
CA ILE A 152 -107.50 15.18 -0.43
C ILE A 152 -106.02 15.55 -0.37
N LEU A 153 -105.45 16.08 -1.46
CA LEU A 153 -104.05 16.46 -1.56
C LEU A 153 -103.86 17.93 -1.14
N SER A 154 -103.06 18.15 -0.10
CA SER A 154 -102.75 19.51 0.36
C SER A 154 -101.79 20.23 -0.60
N SER A 155 -102.33 21.16 -1.40
CA SER A 155 -101.54 21.99 -2.34
C SER A 155 -100.48 22.87 -1.65
N ARG A 156 -100.63 23.16 -0.35
CA ARG A 156 -99.65 23.95 0.44
C ARG A 156 -98.38 23.13 0.71
N CYS A 157 -98.51 21.88 1.16
CA CYS A 157 -97.36 21.04 1.43
C CYS A 157 -96.65 20.59 0.14
N PHE A 158 -97.41 20.39 -0.96
CA PHE A 158 -96.81 20.14 -2.28
C PHE A 158 -95.89 21.28 -2.71
N ARG A 159 -96.40 22.52 -2.68
CA ARG A 159 -95.66 23.71 -3.08
C ARG A 159 -94.44 23.94 -2.20
N ARG A 160 -94.54 23.70 -0.89
CA ARG A 160 -93.38 23.76 0.01
C ARG A 160 -92.30 22.76 -0.40
N ASN A 161 -92.66 21.50 -0.64
CA ASN A 161 -91.69 20.49 -1.07
C ASN A 161 -91.11 20.80 -2.45
N LEU A 162 -91.91 21.35 -3.37
CA LEU A 162 -91.46 21.82 -4.68
C LEU A 162 -90.48 23.01 -4.58
N TRP A 163 -90.71 23.95 -3.65
CA TRP A 163 -89.76 25.03 -3.39
C TRP A 163 -88.48 24.50 -2.73
N LEU A 164 -88.57 23.49 -1.86
CA LEU A 164 -87.41 22.84 -1.26
C LEU A 164 -86.59 22.04 -2.29
N THR A 165 -87.24 21.36 -3.24
CA THR A 165 -86.52 20.70 -4.35
C THR A 165 -85.88 21.72 -5.27
N ALA A 166 -86.60 22.79 -5.65
CA ALA A 166 -86.06 23.85 -6.49
C ALA A 166 -84.86 24.56 -5.83
N GLY A 167 -84.98 24.88 -4.53
CA GLY A 167 -83.89 25.47 -3.75
C GLY A 167 -82.69 24.54 -3.62
N GLY A 168 -82.92 23.25 -3.33
CA GLY A 168 -81.85 22.25 -3.29
C GLY A 168 -81.16 22.08 -4.64
N ALA A 169 -81.91 22.03 -5.74
CA ALA A 169 -81.37 21.92 -7.09
C ALA A 169 -80.56 23.17 -7.50
N ALA A 170 -81.04 24.37 -7.14
CA ALA A 170 -80.31 25.61 -7.36
C ALA A 170 -78.99 25.64 -6.58
N LEU A 171 -78.98 25.15 -5.33
CA LEU A 171 -77.76 25.07 -4.53
C LEU A 171 -76.77 24.05 -5.09
N VAL A 172 -77.24 22.90 -5.59
CA VAL A 172 -76.39 21.92 -6.30
C VAL A 172 -75.80 22.53 -7.57
N ALA A 173 -76.58 23.28 -8.35
CA ALA A 173 -76.08 23.97 -9.54
C ALA A 173 -75.03 25.05 -9.18
N LEU A 174 -75.24 25.79 -8.08
CA LEU A 174 -74.28 26.76 -7.56
C LEU A 174 -72.99 26.07 -7.09
N MET A 175 -73.09 24.94 -6.41
CA MET A 175 -71.93 24.13 -6.02
C MET A 175 -71.16 23.62 -7.23
N ALA A 176 -71.86 23.12 -8.26
CA ALA A 176 -71.25 22.67 -9.51
C ALA A 176 -70.50 23.81 -10.24
N TYR A 177 -71.10 25.01 -10.28
CA TYR A 177 -70.42 26.21 -10.79
C TYR A 177 -69.20 26.57 -9.92
N GLY A 178 -69.35 26.54 -8.60
CA GLY A 178 -68.28 26.81 -7.62
C GLY A 178 -67.07 25.90 -7.77
N VAL A 179 -67.27 24.62 -8.09
CA VAL A 179 -66.18 23.66 -8.42
C VAL A 179 -65.37 24.10 -9.64
N THR A 180 -65.97 24.83 -10.60
CA THR A 180 -65.24 25.36 -11.77
C THR A 180 -64.66 26.75 -11.55
N ALA A 181 -65.30 27.57 -10.72
CA ALA A 181 -64.95 28.98 -10.55
C ALA A 181 -64.04 29.26 -9.33
N SER A 182 -63.98 28.35 -8.36
CA SER A 182 -63.23 28.56 -7.11
C SER A 182 -62.26 27.41 -6.82
N GLU A 183 -61.01 27.77 -6.49
CA GLU A 183 -59.98 26.78 -6.19
C GLU A 183 -60.32 25.87 -4.99
N PRO A 184 -60.88 26.36 -3.86
CA PRO A 184 -61.17 25.50 -2.72
C PRO A 184 -62.20 24.40 -3.04
N LEU A 185 -63.27 24.73 -3.75
CA LEU A 185 -64.28 23.73 -4.15
C LEU A 185 -63.74 22.80 -5.24
N ALA A 186 -62.90 23.30 -6.15
CA ALA A 186 -62.23 22.47 -7.15
C ALA A 186 -61.29 21.44 -6.52
N ILE A 187 -60.51 21.86 -5.52
CA ILE A 187 -59.60 21.00 -4.75
C ILE A 187 -60.41 19.98 -3.97
N TRP A 188 -61.44 20.38 -3.23
CA TRP A 188 -62.34 19.46 -2.51
C TRP A 188 -62.95 18.41 -3.44
N PHE A 189 -63.54 18.82 -4.57
CA PHE A 189 -64.17 17.89 -5.51
C PHE A 189 -63.15 16.90 -6.09
N ASN A 190 -61.96 17.38 -6.48
CA ASN A 190 -60.89 16.52 -6.95
C ASN A 190 -60.43 15.54 -5.86
N ARG A 191 -60.26 16.01 -4.63
CA ARG A 191 -59.73 15.22 -3.51
C ARG A 191 -60.71 14.19 -2.96
N ASN A 192 -61.97 14.57 -2.73
CA ASN A 192 -62.92 13.75 -1.96
C ASN A 192 -63.91 13.00 -2.85
N VAL A 193 -64.32 13.59 -3.98
CA VAL A 193 -65.25 12.94 -4.92
C VAL A 193 -64.49 12.13 -5.97
N LEU A 194 -63.44 12.68 -6.57
CA LEU A 194 -62.61 11.98 -7.57
C LEU A 194 -61.43 11.19 -6.97
N LEU A 195 -61.20 11.29 -5.66
CA LEU A 195 -60.09 10.65 -4.94
C LEU A 195 -58.69 10.99 -5.50
N GLY A 196 -58.54 12.22 -6.00
CA GLY A 196 -57.30 12.78 -6.51
C GLY A 196 -56.31 13.26 -5.43
N GLU A 197 -55.13 13.67 -5.89
CA GLU A 197 -53.95 13.94 -5.04
C GLU A 197 -53.58 15.43 -4.97
N ARG A 198 -54.44 16.33 -5.49
CA ARG A 198 -54.23 17.78 -5.33
C ARG A 198 -54.14 18.14 -3.85
N ARG A 199 -53.15 18.94 -3.48
CA ARG A 199 -52.94 19.43 -2.11
C ARG A 199 -53.69 20.75 -1.91
N TRP A 200 -54.16 21.01 -0.69
CA TRP A 200 -54.62 22.35 -0.30
C TRP A 200 -53.44 23.33 -0.43
N PRO A 201 -53.67 24.59 -0.85
CA PRO A 201 -52.60 25.59 -0.98
C PRO A 201 -51.91 25.80 0.38
N GLN A 202 -50.59 25.76 0.36
CA GLN A 202 -49.73 25.88 1.54
C GLN A 202 -48.90 27.16 1.45
N GLN A 203 -48.44 27.66 2.59
CA GLN A 203 -47.55 28.82 2.66
C GLN A 203 -46.07 28.42 2.52
N THR A 204 -45.76 27.17 2.84
CA THR A 204 -44.41 26.60 2.84
C THR A 204 -44.35 25.39 1.91
N TYR A 205 -43.27 25.25 1.14
CA TYR A 205 -42.98 24.05 0.35
C TYR A 205 -41.54 23.61 0.57
N LEU A 206 -41.36 22.38 1.07
CA LEU A 206 -40.05 21.80 1.40
C LEU A 206 -39.61 20.79 0.34
N ALA A 207 -38.32 20.79 0.00
CA ALA A 207 -37.68 19.82 -0.87
C ALA A 207 -36.40 19.30 -0.22
N ILE A 208 -36.14 18.00 -0.30
CA ILE A 208 -34.91 17.40 0.23
C ILE A 208 -33.83 17.50 -0.86
N ASP A 209 -32.63 17.97 -0.51
CA ASP A 209 -31.50 18.13 -1.43
C ASP A 209 -30.92 16.76 -1.83
N ARG A 210 -30.39 16.64 -3.06
CA ARG A 210 -29.70 15.45 -3.60
C ARG A 210 -30.52 14.14 -3.66
N VAL A 211 -31.85 14.22 -3.70
CA VAL A 211 -32.70 13.04 -3.93
C VAL A 211 -32.71 12.70 -5.42
N ASP A 212 -32.46 11.44 -5.76
CA ASP A 212 -32.52 10.96 -7.15
C ASP A 212 -33.97 10.95 -7.68
N ALA A 213 -34.16 10.83 -9.00
CA ALA A 213 -35.47 10.77 -9.66
C ALA A 213 -36.39 9.64 -9.15
N ARG A 214 -35.83 8.65 -8.45
CA ARG A 214 -36.54 7.54 -7.80
C ARG A 214 -36.99 7.82 -6.37
N GLY A 215 -36.68 9.00 -5.82
CA GLY A 215 -37.00 9.34 -4.42
C GLY A 215 -36.03 8.75 -3.39
N VAL A 216 -34.81 8.36 -3.80
CA VAL A 216 -33.80 7.74 -2.94
C VAL A 216 -32.61 8.69 -2.77
N LEU A 217 -32.10 8.78 -1.54
CA LEU A 217 -30.87 9.52 -1.22
C LEU A 217 -29.72 8.53 -1.01
N ILE A 218 -28.69 8.60 -1.85
CA ILE A 218 -27.51 7.73 -1.74
C ILE A 218 -26.47 8.43 -0.87
N LEU A 219 -26.04 7.77 0.21
CA LEU A 219 -25.02 8.28 1.12
C LEU A 219 -23.88 7.25 1.28
N PRO A 220 -22.64 7.70 1.51
CA PRO A 220 -21.54 6.80 1.84
C PRO A 220 -21.77 6.14 3.21
N ARG A 221 -21.53 4.82 3.29
CA ARG A 221 -21.67 4.07 4.53
C ARG A 221 -20.59 4.44 5.53
N GLY A 222 -20.99 4.72 6.77
CA GLY A 222 -20.11 4.94 7.92
C GLY A 222 -19.47 6.33 7.98
N ASP A 223 -19.80 7.22 7.05
CA ASP A 223 -19.38 8.62 7.04
C ASP A 223 -20.45 9.53 7.64
N ASP A 224 -20.02 10.75 7.97
CA ASP A 224 -20.91 11.80 8.44
C ASP A 224 -21.69 12.34 7.24
N ALA A 225 -23.01 12.20 7.30
CA ALA A 225 -23.90 12.56 6.21
C ALA A 225 -24.62 13.88 6.52
N THR A 226 -24.39 14.90 5.70
CA THR A 226 -25.14 16.15 5.78
C THR A 226 -26.45 16.02 5.02
N LEU A 227 -27.57 16.11 5.74
CA LEU A 227 -28.91 16.16 5.17
C LEU A 227 -29.33 17.63 5.05
N ALA A 228 -29.67 18.05 3.84
CA ALA A 228 -30.12 19.41 3.56
C ALA A 228 -31.58 19.42 3.07
N VAL A 229 -32.36 20.37 3.58
CA VAL A 229 -33.73 20.65 3.19
C VAL A 229 -33.80 22.07 2.65
N LEU A 230 -34.28 22.21 1.42
CA LEU A 230 -34.45 23.45 0.70
C LEU A 230 -35.91 23.91 0.77
N VAL A 231 -36.11 25.20 0.97
CA VAL A 231 -37.44 25.83 0.89
C VAL A 231 -37.62 26.35 -0.53
N ASN A 232 -38.64 25.86 -1.25
CA ASN A 232 -38.87 26.23 -2.64
C ASN A 232 -39.06 27.76 -2.78
N PRO A 233 -38.44 28.41 -3.79
CA PRO A 233 -38.69 29.81 -4.17
C PRO A 233 -40.15 30.27 -4.09
N GLU A 234 -41.10 29.42 -4.49
CA GLU A 234 -42.54 29.70 -4.52
C GLU A 234 -43.21 29.78 -3.14
N SER A 235 -42.51 29.39 -2.06
CA SER A 235 -43.01 29.48 -0.68
C SER A 235 -43.18 30.94 -0.26
N ARG A 236 -44.38 31.28 0.23
CA ARG A 236 -44.71 32.62 0.74
C ARG A 236 -44.09 32.88 2.12
N LEU A 237 -43.92 31.83 2.92
CA LEU A 237 -43.35 31.92 4.26
C LEU A 237 -42.20 30.90 4.40
N VAL A 238 -41.08 31.37 4.95
CA VAL A 238 -39.96 30.49 5.33
C VAL A 238 -40.17 30.08 6.79
N PRO A 239 -40.21 28.78 7.11
CA PRO A 239 -40.44 28.31 8.46
C PRO A 239 -39.25 28.68 9.36
N ALA A 240 -39.53 29.01 10.63
CA ALA A 240 -38.48 29.33 11.61
C ALA A 240 -37.66 28.09 12.01
N ALA A 241 -38.26 26.90 11.93
CA ALA A 241 -37.66 25.63 12.29
C ALA A 241 -38.13 24.53 11.32
N VAL A 242 -37.20 23.66 10.92
CA VAL A 242 -37.45 22.46 10.12
C VAL A 242 -36.97 21.25 10.92
N TYR A 243 -37.80 20.22 11.02
CA TYR A 243 -37.50 18.99 11.74
C TYR A 243 -37.40 17.82 10.76
N LEU A 244 -36.51 16.86 11.03
CA LEU A 244 -36.52 15.55 10.38
C LEU A 244 -37.17 14.51 11.27
N ASP A 245 -38.18 13.83 10.74
CA ASP A 245 -38.74 12.63 11.33
C ASP A 245 -38.08 11.40 10.73
N PHE A 246 -37.86 10.38 11.56
CA PHE A 246 -37.33 9.09 11.14
C PHE A 246 -38.39 8.00 11.29
N ARG A 247 -38.40 7.04 10.36
CA ARG A 247 -39.26 5.86 10.43
C ARG A 247 -38.49 4.65 10.93
N GLY A 248 -39.11 3.84 11.80
CA GLY A 248 -38.57 2.52 12.16
C GLY A 248 -37.44 2.51 13.21
N GLY A 249 -37.20 3.60 13.94
CA GLY A 249 -36.19 3.64 15.01
C GLY A 249 -36.60 4.50 16.20
N ARG A 250 -35.90 4.34 17.35
CA ARG A 250 -36.02 5.15 18.57
C ARG A 250 -35.47 6.58 18.44
N ARG A 251 -35.18 7.05 17.22
CA ARG A 251 -34.56 8.37 17.00
C ARG A 251 -35.61 9.47 17.18
N PRO A 252 -35.39 10.45 18.07
CA PRO A 252 -36.27 11.60 18.16
C PRO A 252 -36.20 12.43 16.87
N ALA A 253 -37.21 13.28 16.66
CA ALA A 253 -37.16 14.24 15.56
C ALA A 253 -35.97 15.19 15.75
N LEU A 254 -35.18 15.41 14.70
CA LEU A 254 -34.01 16.27 14.75
C LEU A 254 -34.34 17.64 14.20
N LEU A 255 -34.00 18.70 14.94
CA LEU A 255 -34.08 20.07 14.46
C LEU A 255 -32.91 20.36 13.52
N LEU A 256 -33.17 21.00 12.39
CA LEU A 256 -32.14 21.42 11.44
C LEU A 256 -31.63 22.82 11.77
N ASP A 257 -30.33 23.00 11.55
CA ASP A 257 -29.67 24.29 11.63
C ASP A 257 -29.95 25.08 10.35
N LYS A 258 -30.22 26.38 10.50
CA LYS A 258 -30.45 27.27 9.36
C LYS A 258 -29.09 27.65 8.73
N ALA A 259 -28.71 26.96 7.66
CA ALA A 259 -27.46 27.22 6.93
C ALA A 259 -27.56 28.46 6.01
N ALA A 260 -28.73 28.71 5.42
CA ALA A 260 -29.03 29.92 4.64
C ALA A 260 -30.51 30.29 4.78
N GLU A 261 -30.96 31.42 4.19
CA GLU A 261 -32.36 31.85 4.30
C GLU A 261 -33.37 30.77 3.92
N ARG A 262 -33.09 29.98 2.87
CA ARG A 262 -33.96 28.91 2.36
C ARG A 262 -33.29 27.53 2.38
N ARG A 263 -32.26 27.33 3.22
CA ARG A 263 -31.51 26.07 3.32
C ARG A 263 -31.28 25.72 4.77
N PHE A 264 -31.77 24.55 5.16
CA PHE A 264 -31.65 24.00 6.50
C PHE A 264 -30.85 22.70 6.42
N GLU A 265 -29.88 22.50 7.32
CA GLU A 265 -28.97 21.37 7.28
C GLU A 265 -28.80 20.73 8.65
N THR A 266 -28.49 19.44 8.67
CA THR A 266 -28.02 18.75 9.87
C THR A 266 -27.02 17.66 9.46
N THR A 267 -26.08 17.35 10.34
CA THR A 267 -25.08 16.31 10.09
C THR A 267 -25.35 15.11 10.97
N LEU A 268 -25.54 13.96 10.35
CA LEU A 268 -25.67 12.68 11.04
C LEU A 268 -24.31 11.98 11.07
N SER A 269 -23.76 11.76 12.26
CA SER A 269 -22.45 11.11 12.38
C SER A 269 -22.55 9.59 12.20
N GLY A 270 -21.61 9.04 11.42
CA GLY A 270 -21.37 7.59 11.31
C GLY A 270 -22.57 6.74 10.89
N VAL A 271 -23.23 7.08 9.79
CA VAL A 271 -24.44 6.37 9.34
C VAL A 271 -24.11 4.97 8.78
N ILE A 272 -24.40 3.91 9.53
CA ILE A 272 -24.07 2.52 9.16
C ILE A 272 -25.25 1.66 8.68
N GLU A 273 -26.48 2.08 8.97
CA GLU A 273 -27.73 1.39 8.63
C GLU A 273 -28.63 2.28 7.75
N PRO A 274 -29.31 1.71 6.73
CA PRO A 274 -30.27 2.44 5.93
C PRO A 274 -31.48 2.86 6.78
N PHE A 275 -32.05 4.01 6.48
CA PHE A 275 -33.23 4.53 7.19
C PHE A 275 -34.14 5.33 6.27
N GLU A 276 -35.39 5.53 6.69
CA GLU A 276 -36.33 6.43 6.02
C GLU A 276 -36.51 7.69 6.86
N PHE A 277 -36.51 8.85 6.22
CA PHE A 277 -36.77 10.12 6.88
C PHE A 277 -37.66 11.03 6.04
N ARG A 278 -38.25 12.05 6.68
CA ARG A 278 -38.98 13.13 6.01
C ARG A 278 -38.78 14.44 6.75
N ALA A 279 -38.93 15.55 6.06
CA ALA A 279 -38.86 16.88 6.66
C ALA A 279 -40.26 17.40 7.01
N ARG A 280 -40.36 18.11 8.13
CA ARG A 280 -41.56 18.83 8.60
C ARG A 280 -41.17 20.27 8.92
N GLY A 281 -41.88 21.24 8.38
CA GLY A 281 -41.65 22.66 8.69
C GLY A 281 -42.79 23.53 8.20
N GLY A 282 -43.20 24.51 9.03
CA GLY A 282 -44.36 25.34 8.74
C GLY A 282 -45.63 24.49 8.62
N ASP A 283 -46.29 24.56 7.47
CA ASP A 283 -47.51 23.82 7.14
C ASP A 283 -47.30 22.62 6.20
N ASP A 284 -46.06 22.34 5.80
CA ASP A 284 -45.68 21.27 4.88
C ASP A 284 -44.94 20.11 5.55
N VAL A 285 -45.13 18.92 4.98
CA VAL A 285 -44.51 17.66 5.37
C VAL A 285 -44.13 16.92 4.08
N THR A 286 -42.84 16.64 3.91
CA THR A 286 -42.37 15.94 2.71
C THR A 286 -42.78 14.47 2.73
N GLU A 287 -42.67 13.83 1.56
CA GLU A 287 -42.77 12.39 1.46
C GLU A 287 -41.59 11.70 2.16
N TRP A 288 -41.76 10.41 2.45
CA TRP A 288 -40.70 9.59 3.02
C TRP A 288 -39.63 9.33 1.97
N VAL A 289 -38.39 9.74 2.27
CA VAL A 289 -37.21 9.47 1.46
C VAL A 289 -36.43 8.34 2.08
N ARG A 290 -36.11 7.34 1.26
CA ARG A 290 -35.27 6.21 1.67
C ARG A 290 -33.81 6.56 1.46
N VAL A 291 -33.00 6.34 2.50
CA VAL A 291 -31.54 6.46 2.41
C VAL A 291 -30.96 5.10 2.10
N GLU A 292 -30.22 5.01 1.00
CA GLU A 292 -29.42 3.85 0.65
C GLU A 292 -27.94 4.13 0.90
N LEU A 293 -27.28 3.20 1.57
CA LEU A 293 -25.87 3.31 1.92
C LEU A 293 -25.05 2.53 0.93
N VAL A 294 -24.09 3.21 0.31
CA VAL A 294 -23.18 2.60 -0.67
C VAL A 294 -21.76 2.68 -0.12
N GLU A 295 -20.97 1.65 -0.38
CA GLU A 295 -19.55 1.65 -0.04
C GLU A 295 -18.77 2.63 -0.93
N GLN A 296 -17.72 3.22 -0.37
CA GLN A 296 -16.82 4.08 -1.14
C GLN A 296 -15.82 3.25 -1.93
N PRO A 297 -15.22 3.82 -3.01
CA PRO A 297 -14.13 3.15 -3.71
C PRO A 297 -12.96 2.90 -2.75
N ALA A 298 -12.49 1.66 -2.69
CA ALA A 298 -11.35 1.23 -1.92
C ALA A 298 -10.51 0.25 -2.73
N VAL A 299 -9.19 0.28 -2.51
CA VAL A 299 -8.27 -0.70 -3.10
C VAL A 299 -8.44 -2.03 -2.36
N VAL A 300 -8.76 -3.09 -3.10
CA VAL A 300 -8.97 -4.45 -2.59
C VAL A 300 -7.67 -5.24 -2.67
N ASP A 301 -6.99 -5.16 -3.81
CA ASP A 301 -5.69 -5.78 -4.06
C ASP A 301 -4.73 -4.75 -4.65
N LEU A 302 -3.48 -4.78 -4.19
CA LEU A 302 -2.42 -3.89 -4.64
C LEU A 302 -1.14 -4.71 -4.81
N GLN A 303 -0.72 -4.84 -6.07
CA GLN A 303 0.53 -5.48 -6.45
C GLN A 303 1.51 -4.42 -6.92
N LEU A 304 2.65 -4.38 -6.23
CA LEU A 304 3.75 -3.49 -6.54
C LEU A 304 4.90 -4.36 -7.03
N VAL A 305 5.39 -4.10 -8.24
CA VAL A 305 6.53 -4.82 -8.83
C VAL A 305 7.63 -3.82 -9.11
N VAL A 306 8.77 -3.99 -8.44
CA VAL A 306 9.96 -3.19 -8.71
C VAL A 306 10.83 -3.90 -9.74
N THR A 307 11.22 -3.18 -10.79
CA THR A 307 12.22 -3.66 -11.75
C THR A 307 13.52 -2.91 -11.49
N PRO A 308 14.55 -3.58 -10.93
CA PRO A 308 15.86 -2.97 -10.70
C PRO A 308 16.51 -2.47 -12.00
N PRO A 309 17.55 -1.60 -11.92
CA PRO A 309 18.32 -1.18 -13.07
C PRO A 309 18.93 -2.35 -13.85
N ALA A 310 19.11 -2.18 -15.15
CA ALA A 310 19.61 -3.23 -16.04
C ALA A 310 20.99 -3.78 -15.61
N TYR A 311 21.87 -2.92 -15.09
CA TYR A 311 23.21 -3.32 -14.65
C TYR A 311 23.20 -4.36 -13.52
N THR A 312 22.14 -4.40 -12.71
CA THR A 312 22.03 -5.36 -11.59
C THR A 312 21.79 -6.80 -12.06
N GLY A 313 21.29 -6.98 -13.29
CA GLY A 313 20.89 -8.30 -13.82
C GLY A 313 19.75 -8.98 -13.06
N LEU A 314 19.11 -8.30 -12.10
CA LEU A 314 18.05 -8.87 -11.27
C LEU A 314 16.71 -8.89 -12.01
N PRO A 315 15.92 -9.97 -11.89
CA PRO A 315 14.56 -9.99 -12.41
C PRO A 315 13.65 -9.04 -11.62
N PRO A 316 12.49 -8.65 -12.18
CA PRO A 316 11.48 -7.89 -11.45
C PRO A 316 11.06 -8.58 -10.15
N GLN A 317 10.97 -7.83 -9.05
CA GLN A 317 10.68 -8.35 -7.72
C GLN A 317 9.34 -7.79 -7.22
N PRO A 318 8.41 -8.64 -6.75
CA PRO A 318 7.20 -8.16 -6.10
C PRO A 318 7.53 -7.59 -4.70
N LEU A 319 6.88 -6.49 -4.34
CA LEU A 319 6.95 -5.91 -3.01
C LEU A 319 5.75 -6.40 -2.19
N ALA A 320 6.01 -7.00 -1.03
CA ALA A 320 4.97 -7.57 -0.19
C ALA A 320 4.04 -6.48 0.37
N PRO A 321 2.71 -6.60 0.22
CA PRO A 321 1.77 -5.56 0.61
C PRO A 321 1.82 -5.27 2.12
N GLY A 322 1.86 -3.99 2.50
CA GLY A 322 1.81 -3.55 3.91
C GLY A 322 3.14 -3.54 4.66
N GLU A 323 4.25 -3.95 4.04
CA GLU A 323 5.59 -4.00 4.67
C GLU A 323 6.43 -2.72 4.47
N GLY A 324 5.80 -1.61 4.07
CA GLY A 324 6.49 -0.34 3.82
C GLY A 324 7.17 0.24 5.09
N PRO A 325 8.26 1.02 4.93
CA PRO A 325 8.78 1.56 3.68
C PRO A 325 9.70 0.59 2.91
N TYR A 326 9.43 0.43 1.61
CA TYR A 326 10.21 -0.46 0.73
C TYR A 326 11.54 0.18 0.33
N ALA A 327 12.62 -0.60 0.42
CA ALA A 327 13.94 -0.17 -0.01
C ALA A 327 14.17 -0.54 -1.48
N VAL A 328 14.37 0.46 -2.32
CA VAL A 328 14.49 0.32 -3.78
C VAL A 328 15.81 0.95 -4.25
N LEU A 329 16.49 0.32 -5.23
CA LEU A 329 17.72 0.87 -5.79
C LEU A 329 17.44 2.12 -6.63
N THR A 330 18.38 3.05 -6.60
CA THR A 330 18.36 4.22 -7.50
C THR A 330 18.31 3.76 -8.95
N GLY A 331 17.46 4.37 -9.78
CA GLY A 331 17.26 3.95 -11.17
C GLY A 331 16.27 2.80 -11.39
N SER A 332 15.66 2.25 -10.34
CA SER A 332 14.62 1.22 -10.49
C SER A 332 13.32 1.82 -11.02
N ARG A 333 12.52 1.00 -11.71
CA ARG A 333 11.16 1.33 -12.14
C ARG A 333 10.15 0.65 -11.22
N LEU A 334 9.01 1.28 -10.98
CA LEU A 334 7.93 0.71 -10.19
C LEU A 334 6.68 0.55 -11.06
N ALA A 335 6.24 -0.69 -11.24
CA ALA A 335 4.93 -0.99 -11.80
C ALA A 335 3.93 -1.22 -10.66
N LEU A 336 2.75 -0.63 -10.81
CA LEU A 336 1.62 -0.77 -9.90
C LEU A 336 0.45 -1.37 -10.68
N ASP A 337 -0.12 -2.44 -10.14
CA ASP A 337 -1.37 -3.04 -10.61
C ASP A 337 -2.29 -3.22 -9.40
N ALA A 338 -3.53 -2.77 -9.51
CA ALA A 338 -4.46 -2.76 -8.40
C ALA A 338 -5.91 -2.93 -8.84
N ALA A 339 -6.70 -3.52 -7.94
CA ALA A 339 -8.14 -3.73 -8.10
C ALA A 339 -8.91 -2.93 -7.05
N ALA A 340 -10.02 -2.32 -7.47
CA ALA A 340 -10.95 -1.60 -6.61
C ALA A 340 -12.25 -2.40 -6.37
N ASN A 341 -12.93 -2.15 -5.26
CA ASN A 341 -14.21 -2.80 -4.96
C ASN A 341 -15.37 -2.34 -5.86
N LYS A 342 -15.19 -1.26 -6.63
CA LYS A 342 -16.25 -0.60 -7.41
C LYS A 342 -15.72 0.02 -8.71
N PRO A 343 -16.59 0.24 -9.72
CA PRO A 343 -16.19 0.90 -10.96
C PRO A 343 -15.67 2.33 -10.77
N LEU A 344 -14.50 2.62 -11.34
CA LEU A 344 -13.80 3.90 -11.19
C LEU A 344 -13.95 4.79 -12.45
N VAL A 345 -13.96 6.10 -12.24
CA VAL A 345 -13.85 7.13 -13.29
C VAL A 345 -12.49 7.84 -13.22
N ARG A 346 -11.84 7.81 -12.05
CA ARG A 346 -10.55 8.47 -11.82
C ARG A 346 -9.71 7.65 -10.85
N ALA A 347 -8.43 7.46 -11.20
CA ALA A 347 -7.41 6.91 -10.33
C ALA A 347 -6.13 7.75 -10.49
N GLU A 348 -5.59 8.25 -9.37
CA GLU A 348 -4.37 9.07 -9.35
C GLU A 348 -3.44 8.59 -8.25
N LEU A 349 -2.15 8.60 -8.54
CA LEU A 349 -1.09 8.37 -7.58
C LEU A 349 -0.44 9.71 -7.21
N ASP A 350 -0.51 10.09 -5.95
CA ASP A 350 0.27 11.21 -5.42
C ASP A 350 1.64 10.70 -4.97
N ALA A 351 2.67 11.01 -5.75
CA ALA A 351 4.06 10.71 -5.49
C ALA A 351 4.74 11.93 -4.86
N ALA A 352 4.77 12.00 -3.52
CA ALA A 352 5.41 13.08 -2.77
C ALA A 352 4.99 14.51 -3.20
N GLY A 353 3.71 14.72 -3.50
CA GLY A 353 3.13 16.01 -3.91
C GLY A 353 2.93 16.17 -5.42
N ARG A 354 3.41 15.22 -6.24
CA ARG A 354 3.17 15.17 -7.69
C ARG A 354 2.09 14.14 -8.00
N ARG A 355 0.98 14.58 -8.59
CA ARG A 355 -0.10 13.69 -9.02
C ARG A 355 0.19 13.10 -10.40
N LEU A 356 0.21 11.78 -10.48
CA LEU A 356 0.37 10.98 -11.68
C LEU A 356 -0.95 10.25 -11.98
N PRO A 357 -1.54 10.39 -13.18
CA PRO A 357 -2.74 9.65 -13.54
C PRO A 357 -2.41 8.15 -13.71
N LEU A 358 -3.27 7.28 -13.18
CA LEU A 358 -3.20 5.83 -13.39
C LEU A 358 -4.15 5.45 -14.54
N ALA A 359 -3.71 4.50 -15.38
CA ALA A 359 -4.51 4.00 -16.48
C ALA A 359 -5.63 3.11 -15.94
N LEU A 360 -6.87 3.41 -16.32
CA LEU A 360 -8.03 2.56 -16.04
C LEU A 360 -8.13 1.51 -17.16
N GLY A 361 -8.02 0.23 -16.80
CA GLY A 361 -8.16 -0.89 -17.74
C GLY A 361 -9.60 -1.37 -17.78
N ASP A 362 -9.91 -2.37 -16.95
CA ASP A 362 -11.28 -2.77 -16.66
C ASP A 362 -11.96 -1.79 -15.69
N PRO A 363 -13.31 -1.76 -15.58
CA PRO A 363 -14.01 -0.81 -14.72
C PRO A 363 -13.50 -0.79 -13.27
N GLN A 364 -12.96 -1.90 -12.78
CA GLN A 364 -12.46 -2.07 -11.41
C GLN A 364 -10.93 -2.23 -11.33
N HIS A 365 -10.20 -2.21 -12.44
CA HIS A 365 -8.74 -2.38 -12.45
C HIS A 365 -8.03 -1.11 -12.92
N PHE A 366 -6.93 -0.79 -12.25
CA PHE A 366 -6.10 0.34 -12.61
C PHE A 366 -4.62 0.03 -12.44
N ALA A 367 -3.81 0.51 -13.36
CA ALA A 367 -2.39 0.24 -13.41
C ALA A 367 -1.59 1.50 -13.78
N GLY A 368 -0.31 1.51 -13.43
CA GLY A 368 0.60 2.57 -13.83
C GLY A 368 2.06 2.15 -13.66
N GLU A 369 2.93 2.77 -14.44
CA GLU A 369 4.37 2.58 -14.33
C GLU A 369 5.02 3.92 -13.99
N ILE A 370 5.90 3.92 -12.98
CA ILE A 370 6.71 5.05 -12.59
C ILE A 370 8.11 4.81 -13.14
N ALA A 371 8.54 5.69 -14.04
CA ALA A 371 9.86 5.63 -14.64
C ALA A 371 10.96 5.92 -13.59
N ALA A 372 12.15 5.39 -13.86
CA ALA A 372 13.32 5.48 -12.98
C ALA A 372 13.66 6.92 -12.52
N GLY A 373 13.56 7.90 -13.41
CA GLY A 373 13.84 9.30 -13.10
C GLY A 373 12.74 10.04 -12.33
N GLU A 374 11.53 9.47 -12.26
CA GLU A 374 10.39 10.05 -11.53
C GLU A 374 10.16 9.39 -10.16
N LEU A 375 10.86 8.29 -9.88
CA LEU A 375 10.76 7.56 -8.62
C LEU A 375 11.52 8.30 -7.51
N VAL A 376 10.78 9.01 -6.66
CA VAL A 376 11.33 9.79 -5.55
C VAL A 376 11.13 9.07 -4.20
N PRO A 377 12.07 9.24 -3.24
CA PRO A 377 11.87 8.75 -1.88
C PRO A 377 10.73 9.53 -1.20
N GLY A 378 9.83 8.83 -0.51
CA GLY A 378 8.69 9.47 0.14
C GLY A 378 7.47 8.56 0.28
N GLN A 379 6.35 9.18 0.63
CA GLN A 379 5.06 8.51 0.75
C GLN A 379 4.25 8.69 -0.53
N TYR A 380 3.71 7.59 -1.01
CA TYR A 380 2.84 7.50 -2.17
C TYR A 380 1.41 7.26 -1.71
N THR A 381 0.45 8.00 -2.25
CA THR A 381 -0.96 7.94 -1.85
C THR A 381 -1.84 7.71 -3.08
N ILE A 382 -2.70 6.69 -3.04
CA ILE A 382 -3.62 6.38 -4.13
C ILE A 382 -4.96 7.09 -3.87
N HIS A 383 -5.37 7.94 -4.81
CA HIS A 383 -6.67 8.62 -4.80
C HIS A 383 -7.59 8.02 -5.85
N LEU A 384 -8.81 7.66 -5.42
CA LEU A 384 -9.81 7.01 -6.27
C LEU A 384 -11.08 7.86 -6.34
N GLY A 385 -11.75 7.87 -7.49
CA GLY A 385 -13.05 8.47 -7.70
C GLY A 385 -13.97 7.52 -8.49
N ASP A 386 -15.18 7.29 -7.96
CA ASP A 386 -16.19 6.40 -8.58
C ASP A 386 -17.18 7.15 -9.50
N THR A 387 -18.08 6.39 -10.14
CA THR A 387 -19.14 6.92 -11.02
C THR A 387 -20.19 7.78 -10.31
N LEU A 388 -20.29 7.68 -8.99
CA LEU A 388 -21.21 8.46 -8.14
C LEU A 388 -20.52 9.71 -7.56
N GLY A 389 -19.27 9.98 -7.95
CA GLY A 389 -18.48 11.10 -7.43
C GLY A 389 -17.97 10.89 -6.01
N LEU A 390 -18.03 9.66 -5.48
CA LEU A 390 -17.47 9.32 -4.18
C LEU A 390 -15.96 9.12 -4.30
N VAL A 391 -15.23 9.56 -3.28
CA VAL A 391 -13.78 9.39 -3.14
C VAL A 391 -13.45 8.41 -2.02
N ASN A 392 -12.22 7.91 -2.00
CA ASN A 392 -11.76 6.97 -0.97
C ASN A 392 -11.50 7.66 0.39
N ARG A 393 -12.24 7.28 1.45
CA ARG A 393 -12.04 7.81 2.81
C ARG A 393 -10.67 7.53 3.40
N ARG A 394 -10.13 6.33 3.18
CA ARG A 394 -8.81 5.91 3.66
C ARG A 394 -7.95 5.57 2.46
N PRO A 395 -7.25 6.57 1.88
CA PRO A 395 -6.34 6.32 0.78
C PRO A 395 -5.31 5.26 1.14
N THR A 396 -5.07 4.34 0.21
CA THR A 396 -3.99 3.36 0.35
C THR A 396 -2.67 4.09 0.20
N VAL A 397 -1.78 3.92 1.18
CA VAL A 397 -0.48 4.59 1.23
C VAL A 397 0.64 3.56 1.29
N PHE A 398 1.74 3.84 0.61
CA PHE A 398 2.98 3.07 0.75
C PHE A 398 4.20 4.00 0.71
N GLY A 399 5.24 3.63 1.46
CA GLY A 399 6.47 4.41 1.53
C GLY A 399 7.60 3.78 0.71
N LEU A 400 8.39 4.61 0.03
CA LEU A 400 9.62 4.19 -0.65
C LEU A 400 10.84 4.88 -0.03
N ARG A 401 11.91 4.10 0.11
CA ARG A 401 13.26 4.57 0.47
C ARG A 401 14.21 4.19 -0.65
N GLN A 402 14.96 5.16 -1.14
CA GLN A 402 15.96 4.93 -2.17
C GLN A 402 17.29 4.52 -1.53
N ARG A 403 17.92 3.49 -2.06
CA ARG A 403 19.27 3.04 -1.70
C ARG A 403 20.19 3.23 -2.90
N THR A 404 21.39 3.74 -2.66
CA THR A 404 22.47 3.76 -3.64
C THR A 404 23.25 2.45 -3.61
N ASP A 405 23.91 2.17 -4.72
CA ASP A 405 24.87 1.07 -4.80
C ASP A 405 26.04 1.29 -3.85
N ARG A 406 26.73 0.21 -3.50
CA ARG A 406 27.90 0.23 -2.62
C ARG A 406 29.16 0.08 -3.46
N GLU A 407 30.21 0.77 -3.03
CA GLU A 407 31.52 0.61 -3.64
C GLU A 407 32.05 -0.84 -3.50
N PRO A 408 32.75 -1.36 -4.51
CA PRO A 408 33.39 -2.67 -4.45
C PRO A 408 34.34 -2.81 -3.26
N LYS A 409 34.40 -3.99 -2.66
CA LYS A 409 35.35 -4.31 -1.59
C LYS A 409 36.63 -4.86 -2.18
N VAL A 410 37.73 -4.15 -1.95
CA VAL A 410 39.08 -4.55 -2.39
C VAL A 410 39.91 -4.98 -1.20
N ARG A 411 40.36 -6.24 -1.20
CA ARG A 411 41.28 -6.79 -0.19
C ARG A 411 42.52 -7.31 -0.88
N VAL A 412 43.68 -6.85 -0.44
CA VAL A 412 44.97 -7.29 -0.97
C VAL A 412 45.90 -7.68 0.19
N ARG A 413 46.69 -8.71 -0.01
CA ARG A 413 47.78 -9.10 0.90
C ARG A 413 49.04 -9.38 0.09
N LEU A 414 50.15 -8.84 0.55
CA LEU A 414 51.48 -9.12 0.00
C LEU A 414 52.02 -10.39 0.68
N SER A 415 52.71 -11.24 -0.08
CA SER A 415 53.25 -12.51 0.43
C SER A 415 54.75 -12.63 0.16
N GLY A 416 55.50 -13.05 1.18
CA GLY A 416 56.93 -13.34 1.05
C GLY A 416 57.80 -12.11 0.77
N ILE A 417 57.35 -10.91 1.12
CA ILE A 417 58.14 -9.68 1.07
C ILE A 417 57.98 -8.88 2.36
N SER A 418 58.97 -8.04 2.68
CA SER A 418 58.91 -7.10 3.79
C SER A 418 58.60 -5.68 3.30
N SER A 419 58.79 -4.68 4.16
CA SER A 419 58.74 -3.27 3.76
C SER A 419 59.90 -2.85 2.88
N LEU A 420 60.96 -3.66 2.74
CA LEU A 420 62.13 -3.39 1.91
C LEU A 420 62.13 -4.29 0.67
N VAL A 421 62.32 -3.70 -0.50
CA VAL A 421 62.38 -4.41 -1.79
C VAL A 421 63.47 -3.85 -2.69
N VAL A 422 64.02 -4.65 -3.60
CA VAL A 422 64.98 -4.16 -4.61
C VAL A 422 64.28 -3.81 -5.92
N PRO A 423 64.87 -2.97 -6.80
CA PRO A 423 64.27 -2.60 -8.09
C PRO A 423 63.89 -3.77 -9.00
N ALA A 424 64.58 -4.91 -8.88
CA ALA A 424 64.33 -6.11 -9.67
C ALA A 424 63.32 -7.09 -9.02
N ALA A 425 62.73 -6.73 -7.88
CA ALA A 425 61.88 -7.62 -7.10
C ALA A 425 60.58 -7.99 -7.82
N ARG A 426 60.12 -9.21 -7.57
CA ARG A 426 58.79 -9.72 -7.88
C ARG A 426 57.99 -9.72 -6.59
N ILE A 427 56.85 -9.02 -6.55
CA ILE A 427 56.00 -8.87 -5.37
C ILE A 427 54.73 -9.72 -5.54
N PRO A 428 54.65 -10.92 -4.93
CA PRO A 428 53.43 -11.71 -4.93
C PRO A 428 52.32 -11.04 -4.13
N TYR A 429 51.10 -11.04 -4.68
CA TYR A 429 49.91 -10.54 -4.01
C TYR A 429 48.73 -11.50 -4.16
N ASN A 430 47.90 -11.55 -3.13
CA ASN A 430 46.60 -12.21 -3.14
C ASN A 430 45.52 -11.11 -3.17
N LEU A 431 44.83 -10.97 -4.29
CA LEU A 431 43.79 -9.98 -4.50
C LEU A 431 42.41 -10.65 -4.38
N ARG A 432 41.53 -10.05 -3.59
CA ARG A 432 40.11 -10.38 -3.55
C ARG A 432 39.28 -9.14 -3.78
N LEU A 433 38.44 -9.20 -4.81
CA LEU A 433 37.49 -8.18 -5.20
C LEU A 433 36.09 -8.74 -4.98
N ALA A 434 35.20 -7.98 -4.38
CA ALA A 434 33.81 -8.39 -4.20
C ALA A 434 32.88 -7.20 -4.40
N ASP A 435 31.81 -7.40 -5.14
CA ASP A 435 30.76 -6.42 -5.40
C ASP A 435 29.37 -7.04 -5.23
N ASP A 436 28.37 -6.20 -4.98
CA ASP A 436 26.98 -6.65 -4.76
C ASP A 436 26.27 -6.97 -6.10
N TYR A 437 26.64 -6.32 -7.22
CA TYR A 437 25.96 -6.45 -8.53
C TYR A 437 26.88 -6.75 -9.72
N GLY A 438 28.18 -6.50 -9.59
CA GLY A 438 29.16 -6.95 -10.57
C GLY A 438 30.39 -6.05 -10.66
N LEU A 439 31.55 -6.68 -10.87
CA LEU A 439 32.80 -5.98 -11.14
C LEU A 439 32.94 -5.68 -12.64
N ALA A 440 33.20 -4.41 -12.99
CA ALA A 440 33.46 -3.99 -14.37
C ALA A 440 34.96 -3.88 -14.67
N ALA A 441 35.77 -3.35 -13.75
CA ALA A 441 37.20 -3.15 -13.97
C ALA A 441 38.01 -3.31 -12.68
N ALA A 442 39.29 -3.62 -12.83
CA ALA A 442 40.24 -3.62 -11.72
C ALA A 442 41.58 -3.08 -12.18
N ARG A 443 42.24 -2.29 -11.35
CA ARG A 443 43.52 -1.62 -11.68
C ARG A 443 44.43 -1.59 -10.47
N LEU A 444 45.74 -1.57 -10.72
CA LEU A 444 46.76 -1.30 -9.72
C LEU A 444 47.36 0.08 -10.01
N ARG A 445 47.22 1.01 -9.07
CA ARG A 445 47.90 2.30 -9.10
C ARG A 445 49.16 2.22 -8.26
N TYR A 446 50.26 2.71 -8.83
CA TYR A 446 51.52 2.84 -8.10
C TYR A 446 52.02 4.28 -8.14
N ARG A 447 52.70 4.68 -7.07
CA ARG A 447 53.40 5.96 -6.96
C ARG A 447 54.73 5.76 -6.25
N GLY A 448 55.82 5.90 -6.98
CA GLY A 448 57.19 5.94 -6.49
C GLY A 448 57.66 7.37 -6.27
N ARG A 449 57.97 7.73 -5.02
CA ARG A 449 58.55 9.01 -4.64
C ARG A 449 60.02 8.82 -4.28
N PRO A 450 60.98 9.26 -5.12
CA PRO A 450 62.39 9.20 -4.77
C PRO A 450 62.69 10.13 -3.58
N GLU A 451 63.65 9.73 -2.74
CA GLU A 451 64.13 10.51 -1.59
C GLU A 451 64.90 11.75 -2.07
N ASP A 452 65.61 11.63 -3.19
CA ASP A 452 66.16 12.76 -3.93
C ASP A 452 65.06 13.48 -4.73
N THR A 453 64.73 14.70 -4.28
CA THR A 453 63.68 15.54 -4.87
C THR A 453 64.04 16.10 -6.25
N SER A 454 65.29 15.95 -6.71
CA SER A 454 65.68 16.31 -8.06
C SER A 454 65.15 15.34 -9.13
N GLN A 455 64.76 14.12 -8.74
CA GLN A 455 64.16 13.14 -9.63
C GLN A 455 62.64 13.23 -9.61
N PRO A 456 61.96 13.19 -10.78
CA PRO A 456 60.50 13.24 -10.83
C PRO A 456 59.89 11.97 -10.21
N PRO A 457 58.76 12.09 -9.49
CA PRO A 457 58.04 10.92 -9.01
C PRO A 457 57.54 10.08 -10.19
N ARG A 458 57.58 8.76 -10.04
CA ARG A 458 57.04 7.82 -11.03
C ARG A 458 55.67 7.38 -10.57
N GLU A 459 54.64 7.66 -11.35
CA GLU A 459 53.30 7.15 -11.11
C GLU A 459 52.75 6.51 -12.37
N GLY A 460 51.89 5.52 -12.18
CA GLY A 460 51.28 4.79 -13.29
C GLY A 460 50.13 3.94 -12.80
N THR A 461 49.39 3.41 -13.77
CA THR A 461 48.26 2.51 -13.53
C THR A 461 48.45 1.29 -14.41
N LEU A 462 48.39 0.12 -13.81
CA LEU A 462 48.40 -1.17 -14.48
C LEU A 462 46.97 -1.66 -14.54
N ASP A 463 46.46 -1.88 -15.75
CA ASP A 463 45.12 -2.45 -15.93
C ASP A 463 45.17 -3.95 -15.64
N LEU A 464 44.37 -4.38 -14.67
CA LEU A 464 44.24 -5.79 -14.31
C LEU A 464 43.05 -6.41 -15.06
N ALA A 465 42.14 -5.62 -15.65
CA ALA A 465 40.91 -6.12 -16.25
C ALA A 465 41.18 -7.16 -17.36
N SER A 466 42.17 -6.92 -18.23
CA SER A 466 42.59 -7.84 -19.28
C SER A 466 43.19 -9.15 -18.75
N LEU A 467 43.76 -9.14 -17.54
CA LEU A 467 44.33 -10.33 -16.88
C LEU A 467 43.28 -11.13 -16.10
N LEU A 468 42.22 -10.46 -15.65
CA LEU A 468 41.16 -11.04 -14.83
C LEU A 468 39.94 -11.52 -15.63
N GLY A 469 39.98 -11.37 -16.96
CA GLY A 469 38.84 -11.70 -17.83
C GLY A 469 37.63 -10.77 -17.64
N LEU A 470 37.85 -9.57 -17.07
CA LEU A 470 36.83 -8.54 -16.93
C LEU A 470 36.71 -7.76 -18.25
N GLY A 471 35.49 -7.55 -18.74
CA GLY A 471 35.24 -6.77 -19.96
C GLY A 471 35.72 -5.32 -19.81
N GLN A 472 36.02 -4.65 -20.92
CA GLN A 472 36.33 -3.22 -20.87
C GLN A 472 35.12 -2.44 -20.34
N PRO A 473 35.32 -1.49 -19.38
CA PRO A 473 34.23 -0.66 -18.92
C PRO A 473 33.69 0.19 -20.09
N PRO A 474 32.36 0.34 -20.22
CA PRO A 474 31.79 1.23 -21.23
C PRO A 474 32.13 2.68 -20.86
N GLY A 475 32.91 3.37 -21.70
CA GLY A 475 32.98 4.84 -21.68
C GLY A 475 34.33 5.52 -21.43
N LEU A 476 35.47 4.83 -21.37
CA LEU A 476 36.77 5.53 -21.40
C LEU A 476 37.24 5.73 -22.84
N ALA A 477 37.13 6.97 -23.30
CA ALA A 477 37.58 7.41 -24.62
C ALA A 477 39.03 7.00 -24.89
N GLN A 478 39.24 6.24 -25.98
CA GLN A 478 40.56 5.97 -26.52
C GLN A 478 41.22 7.29 -26.97
N PRO A 479 42.54 7.48 -26.74
CA PRO A 479 43.26 8.59 -27.34
C PRO A 479 43.22 8.46 -28.88
N PRO A 480 43.13 9.57 -29.63
CA PRO A 480 42.89 9.54 -31.06
C PRO A 480 44.17 9.14 -31.79
N GLY A 481 44.16 7.96 -32.42
CA GLY A 481 45.15 7.64 -33.45
C GLY A 481 45.63 6.20 -33.50
N GLU A 482 44.75 5.21 -33.64
CA GLU A 482 45.17 3.95 -34.25
C GLU A 482 44.00 3.29 -34.99
N LYS A 483 44.22 2.99 -36.27
CA LYS A 483 43.26 2.36 -37.18
C LYS A 483 43.25 0.84 -36.91
N PRO A 484 42.11 0.17 -36.69
CA PRO A 484 42.09 -1.27 -36.50
C PRO A 484 42.22 -2.01 -37.84
N PRO A 485 42.92 -3.16 -37.92
CA PRO A 485 42.78 -4.12 -39.02
C PRO A 485 41.50 -4.94 -38.85
N ALA A 486 40.98 -5.40 -39.99
CA ALA A 486 39.67 -6.03 -40.18
C ALA A 486 39.37 -7.24 -39.28
N GLU A 487 38.09 -7.31 -38.89
CA GLU A 487 37.42 -8.41 -38.19
C GLU A 487 37.59 -9.77 -38.89
N PRO A 488 37.49 -10.86 -38.11
CA PRO A 488 36.63 -11.94 -38.56
C PRO A 488 35.56 -12.32 -37.52
N ALA A 489 34.35 -12.47 -38.05
CA ALA A 489 33.31 -13.42 -37.71
C ALA A 489 32.80 -13.48 -36.25
N ALA A 490 31.57 -12.98 -36.11
CA ALA A 490 30.65 -13.21 -35.01
C ALA A 490 30.54 -14.71 -34.64
N GLY A 491 31.28 -15.10 -33.60
CA GLY A 491 30.91 -16.20 -32.71
C GLY A 491 30.27 -15.59 -31.48
N SER A 492 29.08 -16.07 -31.13
CA SER A 492 28.30 -15.65 -29.96
C SER A 492 29.11 -15.86 -28.66
N ALA A 493 29.83 -14.83 -28.22
CA ALA A 493 30.25 -14.72 -26.84
C ALA A 493 28.99 -14.35 -26.05
N SER A 494 28.40 -15.34 -25.38
CA SER A 494 27.44 -15.12 -24.31
C SER A 494 28.03 -14.05 -23.39
N ALA A 495 27.39 -12.88 -23.32
CA ALA A 495 27.73 -11.85 -22.36
C ALA A 495 27.57 -12.45 -20.96
N ALA A 496 28.67 -12.97 -20.41
CA ALA A 496 28.69 -13.50 -19.07
C ALA A 496 28.41 -12.32 -18.14
N SER A 497 27.43 -12.47 -17.24
CA SER A 497 27.19 -11.49 -16.19
C SER A 497 28.52 -11.21 -15.46
N PRO A 498 28.81 -9.94 -15.15
CA PRO A 498 30.04 -9.59 -14.46
C PRO A 498 30.17 -10.38 -13.14
N PRO A 499 31.37 -10.86 -12.79
CA PRO A 499 31.54 -11.66 -11.59
C PRO A 499 31.31 -10.81 -10.34
N LEU A 500 30.57 -11.38 -9.37
CA LEU A 500 30.29 -10.78 -8.07
C LEU A 500 31.50 -10.86 -7.13
N GLU A 501 32.28 -11.93 -7.21
CA GLU A 501 33.51 -12.10 -6.44
C GLU A 501 34.62 -12.60 -7.37
N LEU A 502 35.81 -12.04 -7.20
CA LEU A 502 37.00 -12.43 -7.94
C LEU A 502 38.18 -12.58 -6.99
N ALA A 503 38.80 -13.75 -7.01
CA ALA A 503 40.07 -14.01 -6.33
C ALA A 503 41.16 -14.21 -7.38
N HIS A 504 42.27 -13.49 -7.23
CA HIS A 504 43.38 -13.57 -8.15
C HIS A 504 44.72 -13.48 -7.42
N ASP A 505 45.56 -14.47 -7.67
CA ASP A 505 46.89 -14.57 -7.11
C ASP A 505 47.89 -14.38 -8.24
N ASP A 506 48.68 -13.31 -8.16
CA ASP A 506 49.70 -12.99 -9.17
C ASP A 506 50.87 -12.27 -8.51
N ALA A 507 51.83 -11.78 -9.30
CA ALA A 507 52.95 -11.00 -8.78
C ALA A 507 53.30 -9.80 -9.65
N LEU A 508 53.54 -8.67 -9.00
CA LEU A 508 53.98 -7.45 -9.62
C LEU A 508 55.50 -7.49 -9.86
N GLU A 509 55.91 -7.33 -11.11
CA GLU A 509 57.31 -7.15 -11.49
C GLU A 509 57.72 -5.68 -11.34
N LEU A 510 58.67 -5.36 -10.45
CA LEU A 510 59.15 -3.99 -10.27
C LEU A 510 60.12 -3.52 -11.36
N GLY A 511 60.84 -4.44 -12.00
CA GLY A 511 61.87 -4.12 -13.00
C GLY A 511 61.38 -3.18 -14.11
N PRO A 512 60.22 -3.46 -14.76
CA PRO A 512 59.64 -2.59 -15.79
C PRO A 512 59.27 -1.17 -15.30
N LEU A 513 59.04 -0.99 -13.99
CA LEU A 513 58.70 0.32 -13.43
C LEU A 513 59.92 1.25 -13.35
N GLY A 514 61.14 0.70 -13.42
CA GLY A 514 62.41 1.42 -13.45
C GLY A 514 62.62 2.36 -12.25
N LEU A 515 62.19 1.94 -11.06
CA LEU A 515 62.33 2.71 -9.83
C LEU A 515 63.80 2.75 -9.37
N ALA A 516 64.30 3.93 -9.03
CA ALA A 516 65.64 4.08 -8.47
C ALA A 516 65.69 3.57 -7.01
N PRO A 517 66.85 3.11 -6.51
CA PRO A 517 67.05 2.91 -5.07
C PRO A 517 66.76 4.19 -4.27
N ALA A 518 66.42 4.05 -2.99
CA ALA A 518 65.93 5.13 -2.12
C ALA A 518 64.61 5.76 -2.62
N THR A 519 63.67 4.92 -3.06
CA THR A 519 62.32 5.35 -3.47
C THR A 519 61.26 4.78 -2.54
N SER A 520 60.34 5.62 -2.06
CA SER A 520 59.11 5.16 -1.38
C SER A 520 58.06 4.81 -2.42
N LEU A 521 57.67 3.54 -2.50
CA LEU A 521 56.66 3.00 -3.41
C LEU A 521 55.34 2.78 -2.68
N THR A 522 54.30 3.49 -3.09
CA THR A 522 52.92 3.27 -2.66
C THR A 522 52.17 2.47 -3.71
N LEU A 523 51.48 1.40 -3.30
CA LEU A 523 50.64 0.55 -4.15
C LEU A 523 49.19 0.57 -3.64
N VAL A 524 48.24 0.75 -4.56
CA VAL A 524 46.80 0.74 -4.30
C VAL A 524 46.08 -0.05 -5.38
N TRP A 525 45.31 -1.06 -4.99
CA TRP A 525 44.42 -1.76 -5.90
C TRP A 525 43.06 -1.07 -5.87
N GLU A 526 42.49 -0.85 -7.06
CA GLU A 526 41.18 -0.26 -7.26
C GLU A 526 40.30 -1.25 -8.03
N ALA A 527 39.03 -1.31 -7.68
CA ALA A 527 38.02 -2.05 -8.43
C ALA A 527 36.81 -1.16 -8.68
N THR A 528 36.24 -1.28 -9.87
CA THR A 528 35.13 -0.46 -10.34
C THR A 528 33.92 -1.35 -10.57
N ASP A 529 32.75 -0.94 -10.06
CA ASP A 529 31.49 -1.63 -10.30
C ASP A 529 30.97 -1.36 -11.73
N ASN A 530 29.80 -1.92 -12.03
CA ASN A 530 29.09 -1.73 -13.29
C ASN A 530 27.90 -0.75 -13.19
N ASP A 531 27.82 0.11 -12.16
CA ASP A 531 26.72 1.08 -12.02
C ASP A 531 26.78 2.13 -13.15
N ASP A 532 25.81 2.08 -14.04
CA ASP A 532 25.63 3.02 -15.15
C ASP A 532 24.55 4.09 -14.87
N VAL A 533 23.86 4.02 -13.73
CA VAL A 533 22.80 4.94 -13.32
C VAL A 533 23.37 6.11 -12.53
N SER A 534 24.11 5.82 -11.45
CA SER A 534 24.73 6.86 -10.61
C SER A 534 26.12 7.25 -11.11
N GLY A 535 26.65 6.44 -12.04
CA GLY A 535 28.04 6.43 -12.45
C GLY A 535 28.82 5.37 -11.67
N PRO A 536 29.90 4.83 -12.26
CA PRO A 536 30.59 3.68 -11.70
C PRO A 536 31.30 4.04 -10.40
N HIS A 537 31.05 3.30 -9.33
CA HIS A 537 31.74 3.47 -8.07
C HIS A 537 33.08 2.73 -8.06
N THR A 538 34.06 3.29 -7.35
CA THR A 538 35.42 2.73 -7.28
C THR A 538 35.81 2.46 -5.83
N GLY A 539 35.95 1.18 -5.50
CA GLY A 539 36.51 0.71 -4.24
C GLY A 539 38.03 0.70 -4.28
N ARG A 540 38.67 0.98 -3.13
CA ARG A 540 40.14 1.00 -2.99
C ARG A 540 40.64 0.10 -1.87
N SER A 541 41.80 -0.51 -2.07
CA SER A 541 42.55 -1.18 -1.01
C SER A 541 43.19 -0.18 -0.05
N PRO A 542 43.62 -0.62 1.15
CA PRO A 542 44.59 0.15 1.94
C PRO A 542 45.85 0.44 1.13
N GLU A 543 46.49 1.58 1.41
CA GLU A 543 47.77 1.93 0.80
C GLU A 543 48.88 1.04 1.35
N LEU A 544 49.56 0.31 0.47
CA LEU A 544 50.71 -0.52 0.81
C LEU A 544 51.99 0.25 0.49
N LEU A 545 52.79 0.53 1.52
CA LEU A 545 54.03 1.28 1.41
C LEU A 545 55.25 0.34 1.47
N LEU A 546 56.11 0.42 0.46
CA LEU A 546 57.37 -0.30 0.35
C LEU A 546 58.50 0.70 0.12
N ARG A 547 59.71 0.41 0.59
CA ARG A 547 60.92 1.18 0.30
C ARG A 547 61.80 0.37 -0.65
N VAL A 548 62.06 0.96 -1.81
CA VAL A 548 63.00 0.42 -2.79
C VAL A 548 64.41 0.75 -2.33
N VAL A 549 65.20 -0.28 -2.03
CA VAL A 549 66.57 -0.17 -1.49
C VAL A 549 67.58 -0.85 -2.42
N THR A 550 68.87 -0.66 -2.14
CA THR A 550 69.91 -1.40 -2.86
C THR A 550 69.93 -2.87 -2.44
N GLU A 551 70.50 -3.73 -3.28
CA GLU A 551 70.69 -5.14 -2.95
C GLU A 551 71.55 -5.32 -1.68
N GLU A 552 72.57 -4.46 -1.52
CA GLU A 552 73.44 -4.42 -0.35
C GLU A 552 72.65 -4.12 0.93
N GLU A 553 71.83 -3.06 0.93
CA GLU A 553 71.03 -2.66 2.10
C GLU A 553 70.05 -3.76 2.51
N LEU A 554 69.39 -4.40 1.54
CA LEU A 554 68.50 -5.52 1.83
C LEU A 554 69.27 -6.74 2.38
N ARG A 555 70.44 -7.07 1.82
CA ARG A 555 71.28 -8.16 2.34
C ARG A 555 71.75 -7.89 3.76
N THR A 556 72.16 -6.66 4.07
CA THR A 556 72.53 -6.25 5.44
C THR A 556 71.38 -6.42 6.41
N ASP A 557 70.16 -6.02 6.02
CA ASP A 557 68.98 -6.17 6.86
C ASP A 557 68.57 -7.64 7.05
N LEU A 558 68.64 -8.48 6.00
CA LEU A 558 68.39 -9.91 6.11
C LEU A 558 69.42 -10.60 7.03
N LEU A 559 70.69 -10.23 6.96
CA LEU A 559 71.74 -10.73 7.84
C LEU A 559 71.50 -10.34 9.30
N ARG A 560 71.10 -9.09 9.54
CA ARG A 560 70.71 -8.62 10.87
C ARG A 560 69.57 -9.46 11.43
N ARG A 561 68.51 -9.69 10.63
CA ARG A 561 67.36 -10.52 11.02
C ARG A 561 67.75 -11.99 11.25
N GLU A 562 68.61 -12.58 10.42
CA GLU A 562 69.14 -13.94 10.63
C GLU A 562 69.93 -14.04 11.95
N LYS A 563 70.76 -13.04 12.26
CA LYS A 563 71.53 -12.97 13.51
C LYS A 563 70.63 -12.85 14.74
N GLU A 564 69.56 -12.07 14.66
CA GLU A 564 68.53 -11.99 15.71
C GLU A 564 67.89 -13.38 15.95
N GLN A 565 67.54 -14.10 14.89
CA GLN A 565 66.98 -15.46 15.00
C GLN A 565 67.99 -16.45 15.61
N ARG A 566 69.27 -16.35 15.27
CA ARG A 566 70.33 -17.17 15.88
C ARG A 566 70.43 -16.92 17.38
N GLN A 567 70.47 -15.66 17.81
CA GLN A 567 70.58 -15.32 19.23
C GLN A 567 69.38 -15.85 20.04
N GLU A 568 68.18 -15.82 19.45
CA GLU A 568 66.99 -16.42 20.05
C GLU A 568 67.13 -17.95 20.13
N PHE A 569 67.65 -18.58 19.08
CA PHE A 569 67.88 -20.02 19.04
C PHE A 569 68.91 -20.50 20.06
N GLU A 570 70.01 -19.74 20.27
CA GLU A 570 71.01 -20.00 21.32
C GLU A 570 70.39 -20.00 22.71
N ARG A 571 69.46 -19.06 22.98
CA ARG A 571 68.70 -19.03 24.24
C ARG A 571 67.83 -20.27 24.40
N LEU A 572 67.18 -20.74 23.33
CA LEU A 572 66.39 -21.97 23.37
C LEU A 572 67.24 -23.22 23.58
N ILE A 573 68.44 -23.27 22.98
CA ILE A 573 69.41 -24.35 23.22
C ILE A 573 69.78 -24.39 24.70
N LYS A 574 70.13 -23.23 25.29
CA LYS A 574 70.43 -23.15 26.72
C LYS A 574 69.25 -23.61 27.59
N ASN A 575 68.03 -23.19 27.26
CA ASN A 575 66.83 -23.63 27.97
C ASN A 575 66.62 -25.15 27.89
N GLN A 576 66.94 -25.77 26.74
CA GLN A 576 66.89 -27.22 26.54
C GLN A 576 68.01 -27.95 27.30
N GLU A 577 69.22 -27.38 27.38
CA GLU A 577 70.33 -27.89 28.20
C GLU A 577 70.00 -27.89 29.68
N ASP A 578 69.49 -26.76 30.18
CA ASP A 578 69.07 -26.61 31.58
C ASP A 578 67.96 -27.62 31.90
N LEU A 579 66.97 -27.75 31.01
CA LEU A 579 65.87 -28.71 31.19
C LEU A 579 66.34 -30.18 31.17
N LEU A 580 67.30 -30.53 30.31
CA LEU A 580 67.91 -31.86 30.28
C LEU A 580 68.68 -32.15 31.57
N THR A 581 69.42 -31.16 32.07
CA THR A 581 70.18 -31.25 33.33
C THR A 581 69.23 -31.45 34.52
N ASP A 582 68.16 -30.66 34.58
CA ASP A 582 67.08 -30.78 35.57
C ASP A 582 66.41 -32.16 35.53
N THR A 583 66.12 -32.66 34.33
CA THR A 583 65.47 -33.99 34.14
C THR A 583 66.40 -35.13 34.59
N ARG A 584 67.70 -35.05 34.30
CA ARG A 584 68.71 -36.02 34.78
C ARG A 584 68.89 -35.96 36.30
N ALA A 585 68.92 -34.76 36.88
CA ALA A 585 69.00 -34.58 38.32
C ALA A 585 67.78 -35.18 39.03
N LEU A 586 66.57 -34.98 38.46
CA LEU A 586 65.35 -35.59 38.96
C LEU A 586 65.39 -37.13 38.88
N GLN A 587 65.87 -37.69 37.77
CA GLN A 587 66.04 -39.14 37.62
C GLN A 587 66.98 -39.72 38.69
N ALA A 588 68.13 -39.06 38.94
CA ALA A 588 69.08 -39.47 39.97
C ALA A 588 68.49 -39.35 41.39
N ALA A 589 67.76 -38.27 41.68
CA ALA A 589 67.11 -38.06 42.98
C ALA A 589 66.05 -39.14 43.28
N LEU A 590 65.30 -39.56 42.27
CA LEU A 590 64.31 -40.65 42.41
C LEU A 590 64.93 -42.03 42.63
N ALA A 591 66.23 -42.22 42.32
CA ALA A 591 66.97 -43.44 42.59
C ALA A 591 67.58 -43.50 44.00
N ALA A 592 67.61 -42.38 44.73
CA ALA A 592 68.13 -42.33 46.09
C ALA A 592 67.20 -43.02 47.11
N GLN A 593 67.76 -43.48 48.24
CA GLN A 593 67.01 -44.10 49.34
C GLN A 593 67.17 -43.31 50.64
N PRO A 594 66.07 -42.83 51.26
CA PRO A 594 64.67 -42.92 50.81
C PRO A 594 64.37 -41.98 49.61
N PRO A 595 63.42 -42.34 48.71
CA PRO A 595 63.09 -41.50 47.57
C PRO A 595 62.37 -40.21 47.99
N PRO A 596 62.54 -39.11 47.24
CA PRO A 596 61.84 -37.84 47.49
C PRO A 596 60.32 -37.97 47.23
N PRO A 597 59.51 -37.01 47.74
CA PRO A 597 58.06 -36.97 47.50
C PRO A 597 57.72 -36.92 45.99
N GLU A 598 56.51 -37.36 45.63
CA GLU A 598 56.03 -37.48 44.25
C GLU A 598 56.27 -36.19 43.42
N PRO A 599 57.09 -36.23 42.35
CA PRO A 599 57.49 -35.03 41.61
C PRO A 599 56.49 -34.64 40.52
N LYS A 600 55.19 -34.83 40.74
CA LYS A 600 54.14 -34.61 39.71
C LYS A 600 54.10 -33.16 39.22
N GLU A 601 54.27 -32.19 40.12
CA GLU A 601 54.28 -30.77 39.78
C GLU A 601 55.55 -30.38 39.02
N GLN A 602 56.72 -30.86 39.44
CA GLN A 602 57.99 -30.65 38.75
C GLN A 602 57.96 -31.22 37.32
N LEU A 603 57.43 -32.44 37.14
CA LEU A 603 57.27 -33.05 35.82
C LEU A 603 56.29 -32.29 34.92
N LEU A 604 55.22 -31.73 35.49
CA LEU A 604 54.32 -30.85 34.74
C LEU A 604 55.04 -29.58 34.28
N GLN A 605 55.86 -28.97 35.13
CA GLN A 605 56.66 -27.80 34.77
C GLN A 605 57.69 -28.14 33.68
N TYR A 606 58.38 -29.28 33.78
CA TYR A 606 59.32 -29.74 32.76
C TYR A 606 58.62 -30.01 31.43
N GLN A 607 57.45 -30.66 31.45
CA GLN A 607 56.65 -30.88 30.26
C GLN A 607 56.25 -29.56 29.58
N ARG A 608 55.82 -28.55 30.36
CA ARG A 608 55.49 -27.22 29.82
C ARG A 608 56.71 -26.51 29.24
N ARG A 609 57.84 -26.54 29.93
CA ARG A 609 59.12 -25.99 29.42
C ARG A 609 59.52 -26.66 28.11
N GLN A 610 59.38 -27.98 27.99
CA GLN A 610 59.66 -28.74 26.77
C GLN A 610 58.78 -28.27 25.60
N LYS A 611 57.46 -28.14 25.83
CA LYS A 611 56.54 -27.62 24.80
C LYS A 611 56.86 -26.19 24.37
N ASN A 612 57.26 -25.33 25.31
CA ASN A 612 57.67 -23.96 25.00
C ASN A 612 58.93 -23.90 24.14
N VAL A 613 59.91 -24.79 24.38
CA VAL A 613 61.08 -24.93 23.50
C VAL A 613 60.62 -25.28 22.08
N GLY A 614 59.73 -26.26 21.91
CA GLY A 614 59.23 -26.67 20.61
C GLY A 614 58.52 -25.55 19.85
N ALA A 615 57.62 -24.83 20.52
CA ALA A 615 56.93 -23.68 19.95
C ALA A 615 57.90 -22.55 19.55
N GLY A 616 58.93 -22.28 20.37
CA GLY A 616 59.97 -21.31 20.06
C GLY A 616 60.80 -21.72 18.83
N VAL A 617 61.21 -22.98 18.74
CA VAL A 617 61.96 -23.51 17.58
C VAL A 617 61.11 -23.42 16.31
N GLY A 618 59.83 -23.78 16.37
CA GLY A 618 58.91 -23.66 15.24
C GLY A 618 58.74 -22.20 14.78
N ALA A 619 58.59 -21.26 15.72
CA ALA A 619 58.49 -19.83 15.39
C ALA A 619 59.76 -19.29 14.69
N ILE A 620 60.95 -19.72 15.12
CA ILE A 620 62.21 -19.38 14.45
C ILE A 620 62.26 -19.98 13.03
N ALA A 621 61.82 -21.22 12.87
CA ALA A 621 61.77 -21.89 11.55
C ALA A 621 60.89 -21.11 10.56
N GLU A 622 59.72 -20.64 10.99
CA GLU A 622 58.82 -19.84 10.15
C GLU A 622 59.42 -18.47 9.79
N ARG A 623 60.07 -17.78 10.74
CA ARG A 623 60.73 -16.49 10.47
C ARG A 623 61.90 -16.64 9.49
N LEU A 624 62.69 -17.70 9.61
CA LEU A 624 63.76 -18.02 8.65
C LEU A 624 63.20 -18.46 7.29
N ALA A 625 62.08 -19.19 7.26
CA ALA A 625 61.40 -19.54 6.02
C ALA A 625 60.87 -18.30 5.27
N ALA A 626 60.37 -17.30 6.00
CA ALA A 626 59.96 -16.01 5.42
C ALA A 626 61.15 -15.27 4.79
N ILE A 627 62.34 -15.30 5.41
CA ILE A 627 63.58 -14.77 4.83
C ILE A 627 63.91 -15.47 3.51
N VAL A 628 63.76 -16.80 3.42
CA VAL A 628 63.99 -17.54 2.16
C VAL A 628 63.06 -17.06 1.05
N LEU A 629 61.78 -16.85 1.35
CA LEU A 629 60.83 -16.31 0.38
C LEU A 629 61.19 -14.88 -0.04
N GLU A 630 61.64 -14.05 0.91
CA GLU A 630 62.07 -12.68 0.62
C GLU A 630 63.31 -12.63 -0.27
N VAL A 631 64.29 -13.52 -0.06
CA VAL A 631 65.46 -13.70 -0.93
C VAL A 631 65.04 -14.10 -2.35
N GLN A 632 64.07 -15.01 -2.47
CA GLN A 632 63.55 -15.47 -3.76
C GLN A 632 62.78 -14.36 -4.48
N ASN A 633 61.87 -13.69 -3.80
CA ASN A 633 61.02 -12.63 -4.36
C ASN A 633 61.82 -11.39 -4.74
N ASN A 634 62.87 -11.05 -3.99
CA ASN A 634 63.80 -9.97 -4.34
C ASN A 634 64.88 -10.39 -5.36
N ARG A 635 64.89 -11.65 -5.82
CA ARG A 635 65.85 -12.17 -6.82
C ARG A 635 67.32 -11.92 -6.46
N LEU A 636 67.67 -11.99 -5.18
CA LEU A 636 69.04 -11.76 -4.69
C LEU A 636 70.04 -12.84 -5.14
N GLU A 637 69.52 -14.02 -5.45
CA GLU A 637 70.27 -15.14 -6.00
C GLU A 637 69.40 -15.87 -7.04
N PRO A 638 70.01 -16.59 -8.01
CA PRO A 638 69.26 -17.46 -8.90
C PRO A 638 68.46 -18.52 -8.12
N PRO A 639 67.36 -19.05 -8.68
CA PRO A 639 66.59 -20.11 -8.05
C PRO A 639 67.49 -21.30 -7.67
N GLY A 640 67.45 -21.72 -6.41
CA GLY A 640 68.35 -22.76 -5.91
C GLY A 640 69.77 -22.29 -5.56
N GLY A 641 69.98 -20.98 -5.42
CA GLY A 641 71.23 -20.40 -4.93
C GLY A 641 71.69 -20.96 -3.59
N ARG A 642 72.97 -20.73 -3.24
CA ARG A 642 73.60 -21.32 -2.06
C ARG A 642 72.93 -20.83 -0.77
N LEU A 643 72.54 -19.55 -0.69
CA LEU A 643 71.88 -18.99 0.49
C LEU A 643 70.52 -19.63 0.71
N GLN A 644 69.69 -19.72 -0.34
CA GLN A 644 68.36 -20.33 -0.29
C GLN A 644 68.45 -21.81 0.09
N THR A 645 69.36 -22.56 -0.52
CA THR A 645 69.52 -24.00 -0.27
C THR A 645 69.98 -24.26 1.16
N ARG A 646 70.92 -23.48 1.68
CA ARG A 646 71.38 -23.54 3.07
C ARG A 646 70.24 -23.26 4.04
N LEU A 647 69.59 -22.10 3.92
CA LEU A 647 68.53 -21.70 4.84
C LEU A 647 67.36 -22.68 4.79
N ARG A 648 66.91 -23.11 3.60
CA ARG A 648 65.77 -24.00 3.45
C ARG A 648 66.06 -25.43 3.91
N SER A 649 67.09 -26.06 3.33
CA SER A 649 67.33 -27.49 3.50
C SER A 649 68.24 -27.82 4.68
N GLU A 650 69.21 -26.96 4.98
CA GLU A 650 70.20 -27.25 6.02
C GLU A 650 69.82 -26.68 7.40
N ILE A 651 68.90 -25.70 7.45
CA ILE A 651 68.50 -25.00 8.69
C ILE A 651 66.99 -25.13 8.96
N VAL A 652 66.13 -24.58 8.11
CA VAL A 652 64.66 -24.53 8.34
C VAL A 652 64.04 -25.93 8.41
N ALA A 653 64.35 -26.83 7.47
CA ALA A 653 63.82 -28.18 7.48
C ALA A 653 64.21 -28.98 8.75
N PRO A 654 65.50 -28.98 9.17
CA PRO A 654 65.89 -29.55 10.47
C PRO A 654 65.23 -28.88 11.69
N LEU A 655 65.04 -27.55 11.69
CA LEU A 655 64.33 -26.87 12.79
C LEU A 655 62.89 -27.34 12.90
N ARG A 656 62.17 -27.48 11.77
CA ARG A 656 60.81 -28.04 11.75
C ARG A 656 60.80 -29.47 12.27
N GLN A 657 61.76 -30.30 11.87
CA GLN A 657 61.88 -31.66 12.40
C GLN A 657 62.07 -31.67 13.93
N VAL A 658 62.86 -30.76 14.49
CA VAL A 658 63.00 -30.64 15.95
C VAL A 658 61.69 -30.21 16.60
N ALA A 659 61.01 -29.21 16.04
CA ALA A 659 59.78 -28.63 16.59
C ALA A 659 58.57 -29.57 16.49
N ASP A 660 58.45 -30.33 15.40
CA ASP A 660 57.28 -31.14 15.08
C ASP A 660 57.41 -32.61 15.52
N ASP A 661 58.63 -33.10 15.76
CA ASP A 661 58.88 -34.51 16.11
C ASP A 661 59.67 -34.69 17.41
N LEU A 662 60.93 -34.27 17.47
CA LEU A 662 61.82 -34.60 18.60
C LEU A 662 61.38 -33.97 19.94
N VAL A 663 61.01 -32.69 19.91
CA VAL A 663 60.55 -31.98 21.12
C VAL A 663 59.18 -32.46 21.61
N PRO A 664 58.17 -32.66 20.75
CA PRO A 664 56.91 -33.29 21.13
C PRO A 664 57.08 -34.67 21.77
N ARG A 665 57.91 -35.56 21.20
CA ARG A 665 58.21 -36.88 21.80
C ARG A 665 58.80 -36.75 23.20
N ALA A 666 59.77 -35.85 23.40
CA ALA A 666 60.31 -35.58 24.74
C ALA A 666 59.24 -35.08 25.73
N ALA A 667 58.31 -34.22 25.27
CA ALA A 667 57.22 -33.71 26.10
C ALA A 667 56.17 -34.80 26.43
N GLU A 668 55.96 -35.76 25.53
CA GLU A 668 55.11 -36.92 25.74
C GLU A 668 55.72 -37.88 26.77
N SER A 669 57.01 -38.19 26.68
CA SER A 669 57.72 -39.03 27.65
C SER A 669 57.74 -38.41 29.05
N LEU A 670 57.93 -37.08 29.17
CA LEU A 670 57.76 -36.35 30.44
C LEU A 670 56.31 -36.44 30.97
N GLY A 671 55.33 -36.39 30.07
CA GLY A 671 53.92 -36.59 30.39
C GLY A 671 53.62 -38.01 30.90
N ALA A 672 54.21 -39.02 30.28
CA ALA A 672 54.12 -40.43 30.69
C ALA A 672 54.77 -40.64 32.07
N ALA A 673 55.96 -40.07 32.31
CA ALA A 673 56.63 -40.10 33.61
C ALA A 673 55.77 -39.48 34.72
N ARG A 674 55.04 -38.39 34.42
CA ARG A 674 54.11 -37.74 35.35
C ARG A 674 52.92 -38.62 35.73
N GLN A 675 52.43 -39.42 34.78
CA GLN A 675 51.26 -40.28 34.98
C GLN A 675 51.61 -41.65 35.60
N ALA A 676 52.82 -42.15 35.33
CA ALA A 676 53.29 -43.43 35.86
C ALA A 676 53.35 -43.46 37.40
N ALA A 677 53.02 -44.61 38.00
CA ALA A 677 53.20 -44.85 39.43
C ALA A 677 54.69 -44.84 39.83
N ALA A 678 54.97 -44.56 41.11
CA ALA A 678 56.33 -44.63 41.63
C ALA A 678 56.92 -46.05 41.46
N GLY A 679 58.10 -46.15 40.84
CA GLY A 679 58.74 -47.42 40.54
C GLY A 679 59.34 -47.46 39.12
N PRO A 680 59.57 -48.67 38.55
CA PRO A 680 60.34 -48.84 37.32
C PRO A 680 59.71 -48.14 36.11
N ALA A 681 58.38 -48.11 36.01
CA ALA A 681 57.68 -47.47 34.89
C ALA A 681 57.98 -45.96 34.76
N ARG A 682 58.04 -45.24 35.88
CA ARG A 682 58.42 -43.81 35.89
C ARG A 682 59.88 -43.61 35.50
N SER A 683 60.77 -44.47 36.00
CA SER A 683 62.20 -44.41 35.68
C SER A 683 62.47 -44.66 34.20
N THR A 684 61.74 -45.60 33.57
CA THR A 684 61.80 -45.84 32.12
C THR A 684 61.32 -44.63 31.33
N ALA A 685 60.14 -44.09 31.65
CA ALA A 685 59.61 -42.91 30.95
C ALA A 685 60.51 -41.67 31.10
N LEU A 686 61.19 -41.51 32.24
CA LEU A 686 62.23 -40.48 32.42
C LEU A 686 63.48 -40.75 31.59
N ALA A 687 63.91 -42.00 31.47
CA ALA A 687 65.03 -42.37 30.61
C ALA A 687 64.72 -42.07 29.13
N ASP A 688 63.51 -42.43 28.67
CA ASP A 688 63.03 -42.12 27.32
C ASP A 688 62.96 -40.60 27.08
N ALA A 689 62.48 -39.83 28.08
CA ALA A 689 62.47 -38.37 28.01
C ALA A 689 63.89 -37.81 27.88
N ILE A 690 64.85 -38.29 28.67
CA ILE A 690 66.26 -37.87 28.62
C ILE A 690 66.89 -38.23 27.27
N GLU A 691 66.58 -39.41 26.71
CA GLU A 691 67.04 -39.83 25.39
C GLU A 691 66.53 -38.87 24.30
N HIS A 692 65.21 -38.62 24.25
CA HIS A 692 64.62 -37.71 23.29
C HIS A 692 65.10 -36.26 23.46
N GLN A 693 65.25 -35.78 24.69
CA GLN A 693 65.83 -34.47 24.98
C GLN A 693 67.30 -34.36 24.53
N THR A 694 68.07 -35.43 24.70
CA THR A 694 69.47 -35.48 24.26
C THR A 694 69.55 -35.45 22.73
N ALA A 695 68.70 -36.21 22.04
CA ALA A 695 68.60 -36.20 20.58
C ALA A 695 68.18 -34.83 20.04
N ALA A 696 67.15 -34.22 20.64
CA ALA A 696 66.70 -32.88 20.29
C ALA A 696 67.82 -31.85 20.46
N LEU A 697 68.50 -31.86 21.61
CA LEU A 697 69.61 -30.94 21.89
C LEU A 697 70.78 -31.12 20.92
N ALA A 698 71.15 -32.37 20.60
CA ALA A 698 72.21 -32.66 19.64
C ALA A 698 71.86 -32.10 18.26
N GLN A 699 70.63 -32.30 17.80
CA GLN A 699 70.15 -31.76 16.53
C GLN A 699 70.13 -30.23 16.54
N MET A 700 69.67 -29.61 17.63
CA MET A 700 69.68 -28.15 17.77
C MET A 700 71.11 -27.59 17.69
N LYS A 701 72.09 -28.23 18.33
CA LYS A 701 73.51 -27.81 18.25
C LYS A 701 74.09 -27.93 16.85
N GLN A 702 73.76 -29.00 16.11
CA GLN A 702 74.18 -29.15 14.71
C GLN A 702 73.60 -28.05 13.83
N ILE A 703 72.34 -27.66 14.06
CA ILE A 703 71.70 -26.54 13.35
C ILE A 703 72.39 -25.22 13.69
N LEU A 704 72.71 -24.99 14.98
CA LEU A 704 73.43 -23.78 15.41
C LEU A 704 74.80 -23.69 14.75
N GLU A 705 75.53 -24.81 14.64
CA GLU A 705 76.83 -24.84 13.97
C GLU A 705 76.71 -24.39 12.49
N ARG A 706 75.64 -24.80 11.80
CA ARG A 706 75.36 -24.38 10.40
C ARG A 706 74.97 -22.90 10.31
N LEU A 707 74.28 -22.36 11.32
CA LEU A 707 73.99 -20.93 11.43
C LEU A 707 75.28 -20.12 11.67
N VAL A 708 76.15 -20.56 12.58
CA VAL A 708 77.40 -19.85 12.92
C VAL A 708 78.43 -19.89 11.79
N LYS A 709 78.62 -21.04 11.12
CA LYS A 709 79.58 -21.17 10.00
C LYS A 709 79.33 -20.20 8.84
N SER A 710 78.14 -19.61 8.77
CA SER A 710 77.77 -18.66 7.73
C SER A 710 78.24 -17.21 7.98
N GLU A 711 78.46 -16.80 9.22
CA GLU A 711 78.85 -15.42 9.55
C GLU A 711 80.19 -15.07 8.88
N GLY A 712 81.16 -15.99 8.90
CA GLY A 712 82.47 -15.79 8.26
C GLY A 712 82.45 -15.81 6.73
N PHE A 713 81.52 -16.53 6.10
CA PHE A 713 81.39 -16.53 4.63
C PHE A 713 80.69 -15.26 4.13
N GLN A 714 79.61 -14.83 4.81
CA GLN A 714 78.91 -13.61 4.43
C GLN A 714 79.66 -12.32 4.81
N GLU A 715 80.43 -12.30 5.90
CA GLU A 715 81.38 -11.21 6.18
C GLU A 715 82.43 -11.11 5.06
N ALA A 716 82.97 -12.23 4.58
CA ALA A 716 83.91 -12.24 3.47
C ALA A 716 83.28 -11.75 2.15
N VAL A 717 82.02 -12.11 1.88
CA VAL A 717 81.28 -11.62 0.70
C VAL A 717 81.02 -10.12 0.81
N ASN A 718 80.58 -9.60 1.96
CA ASN A 718 80.38 -8.16 2.16
C ASN A 718 81.70 -7.39 2.02
N LEU A 719 82.80 -7.89 2.57
CA LEU A 719 84.12 -7.29 2.41
C LEU A 719 84.53 -7.22 0.92
N LEU A 720 84.17 -8.24 0.14
CA LEU A 720 84.45 -8.31 -1.30
C LEU A 720 83.63 -7.28 -2.09
N TYR A 721 82.37 -7.06 -1.70
CA TYR A 721 81.53 -5.99 -2.26
C TYR A 721 82.03 -4.59 -1.84
N GLU A 722 82.45 -4.39 -0.58
CA GLU A 722 83.07 -3.14 -0.15
C GLU A 722 84.35 -2.82 -0.95
N ILE A 723 85.18 -3.83 -1.23
CA ILE A 723 86.36 -3.70 -2.09
C ILE A 723 85.96 -3.36 -3.52
N GLN A 724 84.92 -4.00 -4.06
CA GLN A 724 84.41 -3.70 -5.41
C GLN A 724 83.85 -2.27 -5.50
N LYS A 725 83.11 -1.82 -4.50
CA LYS A 725 82.59 -0.45 -4.39
C LYS A 725 83.70 0.56 -4.27
N ALA A 726 84.69 0.31 -3.41
CA ALA A 726 85.89 1.13 -3.31
C ALA A 726 86.65 1.19 -4.64
N GLN A 727 86.75 0.10 -5.39
CA GLN A 727 87.33 0.10 -6.74
C GLN A 727 86.50 0.95 -7.72
N THR A 728 85.17 0.87 -7.65
CA THR A 728 84.27 1.61 -8.55
C THR A 728 84.29 3.11 -8.25
N ASP A 729 84.25 3.49 -6.97
CA ASP A 729 84.39 4.87 -6.51
C ASP A 729 85.75 5.45 -6.88
N VAL A 730 86.84 4.67 -6.71
CA VAL A 730 88.17 5.06 -7.16
C VAL A 730 88.21 5.21 -8.69
N HIS A 731 87.54 4.32 -9.43
CA HIS A 731 87.47 4.41 -10.90
C HIS A 731 86.71 5.65 -11.38
N GLU A 732 85.57 5.98 -10.76
CA GLU A 732 84.82 7.21 -11.05
C GLU A 732 85.59 8.46 -10.66
N GLN A 733 86.21 8.49 -9.47
CA GLN A 733 87.07 9.60 -9.06
C GLN A 733 88.26 9.77 -10.02
N THR A 734 88.85 8.66 -10.49
CA THR A 734 89.95 8.69 -11.47
C THR A 734 89.47 9.22 -12.82
N ASN A 735 88.29 8.81 -13.28
CA ASN A 735 87.71 9.30 -14.53
C ASN A 735 87.30 10.78 -14.45
N LYS A 736 86.71 11.21 -13.32
CA LYS A 736 86.36 12.60 -13.06
C LYS A 736 87.61 13.48 -12.96
N ALA A 737 88.64 13.05 -12.23
CA ALA A 737 89.93 13.73 -12.18
C ALA A 737 90.63 13.76 -13.56
N ARG A 738 90.52 12.68 -14.36
CA ARG A 738 91.02 12.63 -15.74
C ARG A 738 90.27 13.60 -16.64
N GLN A 739 88.95 13.70 -16.53
CA GLN A 739 88.13 14.69 -17.24
C GLN A 739 88.47 16.12 -16.82
N GLU A 740 88.57 16.42 -15.52
CA GLU A 740 88.99 17.73 -15.01
C GLU A 740 90.41 18.11 -15.45
N ARG A 741 91.32 17.14 -15.57
CA ARG A 741 92.68 17.35 -16.05
C ARG A 741 92.73 17.53 -17.56
N ILE A 742 91.94 16.77 -18.32
CA ILE A 742 91.75 16.97 -19.77
C ILE A 742 91.13 18.34 -20.02
N GLN A 743 90.14 18.76 -19.24
CA GLN A 743 89.50 20.07 -19.30
C GLN A 743 90.50 21.19 -19.00
N ARG A 744 91.32 21.06 -17.94
CA ARG A 744 92.43 21.99 -17.67
C ARG A 744 93.51 22.05 -18.75
N ILE A 745 93.75 20.95 -19.49
CA ILE A 745 94.71 20.90 -20.61
C ILE A 745 94.10 21.53 -21.88
N LEU A 746 92.81 21.26 -22.15
CA LEU A 746 92.06 21.83 -23.28
C LEU A 746 91.78 23.32 -23.10
N GLU A 747 91.66 23.81 -21.87
CA GLU A 747 91.47 25.23 -21.55
C GLU A 747 92.77 26.06 -21.61
N GLY A 748 93.92 25.41 -21.83
CA GLY A 748 95.15 26.08 -22.30
C GLY A 748 95.92 26.88 -21.24
N ALA A 749 97.22 26.60 -21.17
CA ALA A 749 98.19 27.49 -20.55
C ALA A 749 98.16 28.88 -21.20
N ALA A 750 97.99 29.92 -20.38
CA ALA A 750 98.44 31.27 -20.69
C ALA A 750 99.30 31.78 -19.51
N PRO A 751 100.48 32.37 -19.78
CA PRO A 751 101.39 32.84 -18.73
C PRO A 751 100.87 34.16 -18.16
N ALA A 752 100.83 34.28 -16.84
CA ALA A 752 100.69 35.58 -16.19
C ALA A 752 102.06 36.29 -16.18
N GLY A 753 102.22 37.28 -17.07
CA GLY A 753 103.30 38.26 -17.08
C GLY A 753 102.73 39.70 -17.20
N PRO A 754 103.50 40.75 -16.87
CA PRO A 754 103.21 41.58 -15.69
C PRO A 754 102.72 43.01 -15.98
N ALA A 755 101.96 43.57 -15.05
CA ALA A 755 101.81 45.00 -14.72
C ALA A 755 101.10 45.07 -13.35
N GLY A 756 101.47 45.83 -12.32
CA GLY A 756 102.26 47.04 -12.24
C GLY A 756 101.52 48.03 -11.32
N ALA A 757 102.01 48.15 -10.07
CA ALA A 757 101.80 49.24 -9.10
C ALA A 757 100.43 49.42 -8.38
N GLY A 758 100.49 49.34 -7.03
CA GLY A 758 99.79 50.28 -6.14
C GLY A 758 99.03 49.68 -4.96
N GLY A 759 99.63 49.64 -3.77
CA GLY A 759 98.89 49.57 -2.50
C GLY A 759 99.52 48.68 -1.42
N GLY A 760 100.33 49.28 -0.55
CA GLY A 760 100.99 48.64 0.59
C GLY A 760 100.06 48.20 1.74
N PRO A 761 100.64 47.68 2.83
CA PRO A 761 100.11 46.55 3.59
C PRO A 761 99.32 46.94 4.84
N ALA A 762 98.35 46.12 5.24
CA ALA A 762 97.84 46.07 6.60
C ALA A 762 98.08 44.66 7.17
N GLY A 763 98.96 44.60 8.18
CA GLY A 763 99.35 43.38 8.88
C GLY A 763 98.25 42.82 9.80
N PRO A 764 98.52 41.65 10.41
CA PRO A 764 97.49 40.80 11.01
C PRO A 764 97.33 41.04 12.52
N LYS A 765 96.09 41.01 13.00
CA LYS A 765 95.65 40.68 14.38
C LYS A 765 94.18 40.23 14.25
N LYS A 766 93.71 39.10 14.77
CA LYS A 766 94.13 38.17 15.82
C LYS A 766 93.51 36.80 15.53
#